data_AF-A0A359LGS0-F1
#
_entry.id   AF-A0A359LGS0-F1
#
_cell.length_a   1.000
_cell.length_b   1.000
_cell.length_c   1.000
_cell.angle_alpha   90.00
_cell.angle_beta   90.00
_cell.angle_gamma   90.00
#
_symmetry.space_group_name_H-M   'P 1'
#
loop_
_entity.id
_entity.type
_entity.pdbx_description
1 polymer ?
#
loop_
_entity_poly.entity_id
_entity_poly.type
_entity_poly.pdbx_seq_one_letter_code
_entity_poly.pdbx_strand_id
1 'polypeptide(L)'
;MFQANYKKQEIQNKHKLSRILREGILVVTVGVATFLFLALVSYHATDPGWSRTGSGMGVANIGGYVGAWFADVLLCIFGYVAYVFPFMLIYAAWIPFLQQQKDETTQIFFILRSFGFFMILLSGSSLADLHLGDGNLPFGAGGVFGNLFQTGMVNIFNVIGANLVLFVLFLTGTTLFSGLSWIRTVEFLGQSIFNLIDFVGDQILQITQRESIGKRKAQKLEPQINFADDKIKNDIETPLVKAPLISQPTPIKSSLRAERERQVDLFDPSLAGSLPPLSLLDKPEKAPDTHYTAKELEEMSRNVELRLNDFGVEAQVVAVHPGPVVTRFELQLAAGTKASRITGLAKDLARSLSVVSVRIVEIIPGKSVIGLELPNVNREVVRLREILSSQQYEHARAPLALALGKDISGYPVIVDLAKMPHLLVAGTTGSGKSVCINALLLSLLYKYTPKDVRLILIDPKMLELSVYADIPHLLAPVVTDMKEAINAFRWCVAEMERRYRLMVTLGVRNISGYNHKVHEAKTKGAPLLDPLWQDHDMGAPEELQELPYIVVIADEYADMMMVVGKKVEELIARIAQKARAAGIHLILATQRPSVDVVTGLIKANIPTRIAFQVSSKIDSRTILDQSGAEQLLGFGDMLYLPPGSGIPVRIHGSFVVDEEVHR
;
A
#
# COMPACT_ATOMS: atom_id res chain seq x y z
N MET A 1 22.27 -27.35 19.33
CA MET A 1 21.61 -26.24 20.07
C MET A 1 22.60 -25.28 20.72
N PHE A 2 23.64 -25.76 21.44
CA PHE A 2 24.63 -24.90 22.11
C PHE A 2 25.45 -23.97 21.18
N GLN A 3 25.94 -24.46 20.03
CA GLN A 3 26.69 -23.63 19.08
C GLN A 3 25.85 -22.53 18.41
N ALA A 4 24.56 -22.77 18.19
CA ALA A 4 23.66 -21.77 17.62
C ALA A 4 23.35 -20.64 18.61
N ASN A 5 23.19 -20.97 19.90
CA ASN A 5 23.01 -19.98 20.97
C ASN A 5 24.27 -19.15 21.20
N TYR A 6 25.47 -19.76 21.12
CA TYR A 6 26.74 -19.05 21.24
C TYR A 6 26.95 -18.05 20.10
N LYS A 7 26.68 -18.46 18.85
CA LYS A 7 26.79 -17.59 17.67
C LYS A 7 25.76 -16.45 17.71
N LYS A 8 24.56 -16.70 18.25
CA LYS A 8 23.51 -15.68 18.43
C LYS A 8 23.88 -14.66 19.52
N GLN A 9 24.47 -15.10 20.63
CA GLN A 9 25.02 -14.22 21.66
C GLN A 9 26.20 -13.38 21.15
N GLU A 10 27.09 -13.97 20.35
CA GLU A 10 28.24 -13.26 19.78
C GLU A 10 27.81 -12.15 18.80
N ILE A 11 26.81 -12.43 17.96
CA ILE A 11 26.21 -11.45 17.04
C ILE A 11 25.50 -10.34 17.82
N GLN A 12 24.74 -10.69 18.87
CA GLN A 12 24.05 -9.72 19.72
C GLN A 12 25.02 -8.80 20.47
N ASN A 13 26.14 -9.35 20.96
CA ASN A 13 27.20 -8.58 21.60
C ASN A 13 27.94 -7.67 20.61
N LYS A 14 28.21 -8.12 19.38
CA LYS A 14 28.81 -7.29 18.32
C LYS A 14 27.91 -6.11 17.94
N HIS A 15 26.60 -6.34 17.80
CA HIS A 15 25.65 -5.24 17.54
C HIS A 15 25.57 -4.25 18.69
N LYS A 16 25.53 -4.73 19.95
CA LYS A 16 25.51 -3.87 21.14
C LYS A 16 26.79 -3.02 21.25
N LEU A 17 27.96 -3.63 21.00
CA LEU A 17 29.24 -2.92 20.99
C LEU A 17 29.31 -1.87 19.87
N SER A 18 28.87 -2.21 18.67
CA SER A 18 28.85 -1.26 17.53
C SER A 18 27.94 -0.06 17.78
N ARG A 19 26.82 -0.27 18.49
CA ARG A 19 25.88 0.79 18.86
C ARG A 19 26.48 1.72 19.91
N ILE A 20 27.07 1.17 20.97
CA ILE A 20 27.73 1.96 22.03
C ILE A 20 28.88 2.79 21.44
N LEU A 21 29.68 2.20 20.54
CA LEU A 21 30.76 2.92 19.86
C LEU A 21 30.23 4.08 19.00
N ARG A 22 29.16 3.85 18.22
CA ARG A 22 28.53 4.92 17.43
C ARG A 22 27.98 6.04 18.32
N GLU A 23 27.25 5.69 19.38
CA GLU A 23 26.71 6.66 20.35
C GLU A 23 27.85 7.46 21.03
N GLY A 24 28.95 6.80 21.39
CA GLY A 24 30.15 7.46 21.92
C GLY A 24 30.79 8.43 20.93
N ILE A 25 30.93 8.04 19.65
CA ILE A 25 31.43 8.92 18.58
C ILE A 25 30.54 10.16 18.43
N LEU A 26 29.21 9.98 18.42
CA LEU A 26 28.27 11.09 18.29
C LEU A 26 28.43 12.10 19.44
N VAL A 27 28.49 11.64 20.69
CA VAL A 27 28.64 12.51 21.86
C VAL A 27 29.96 13.30 21.79
N VAL A 28 31.06 12.64 21.42
CA VAL A 28 32.35 13.31 21.22
C VAL A 28 32.27 14.34 20.09
N THR A 29 31.68 14.00 18.95
CA THR A 29 31.54 14.93 17.82
C THR A 29 30.67 16.14 18.17
N VAL A 30 29.58 15.95 18.92
CA VAL A 30 28.73 17.05 19.41
C VAL A 30 29.52 17.94 20.37
N GLY A 31 30.31 17.36 21.27
CA GLY A 31 31.18 18.13 22.17
C GLY A 31 32.22 18.97 21.43
N VAL A 32 32.92 18.38 20.45
CA VAL A 32 33.90 19.08 19.60
C VAL A 32 33.23 20.16 18.76
N ALA A 33 32.10 19.87 18.14
CA ALA A 33 31.36 20.85 17.33
C ALA A 33 30.86 22.03 18.18
N THR A 34 30.37 21.77 19.39
CA THR A 34 29.92 22.83 20.31
C THR A 34 31.10 23.71 20.73
N PHE A 35 32.26 23.11 21.03
CA PHE A 35 33.49 23.86 21.32
C PHE A 35 33.93 24.73 20.13
N LEU A 36 33.96 24.16 18.91
CA LEU A 36 34.31 24.91 17.69
C LEU A 36 33.33 26.06 17.41
N PHE A 37 32.03 25.84 17.62
CA PHE A 37 31.03 26.88 17.43
C PHE A 37 31.21 28.03 18.43
N LEU A 38 31.42 27.72 19.72
CA LEU A 38 31.71 28.72 20.73
C LEU A 38 33.01 29.48 20.42
N ALA A 39 34.04 28.78 19.94
CA ALA A 39 35.28 29.40 19.51
C ALA A 39 35.07 30.35 18.31
N LEU A 40 34.27 29.98 17.31
CA LEU A 40 33.97 30.81 16.14
C LEU A 40 33.12 32.04 16.48
N VAL A 41 32.13 31.89 17.37
CA VAL A 41 31.25 33.00 17.78
C VAL A 41 31.99 33.98 18.70
N SER A 42 32.88 33.48 19.57
CA SER A 42 33.73 34.31 20.43
C SER A 42 35.05 34.70 19.77
N TYR A 43 35.15 34.64 18.45
CA TYR A 43 36.34 35.07 17.72
C TYR A 43 36.62 36.56 17.95
N HIS A 44 37.86 36.88 18.30
CA HIS A 44 38.30 38.25 18.45
C HIS A 44 39.63 38.47 17.71
N ALA A 45 39.74 39.58 16.98
CA ALA A 45 40.86 39.84 16.09
C ALA A 45 42.22 40.01 16.80
N THR A 46 42.21 40.31 18.10
CA THR A 46 43.42 40.52 18.93
C THR A 46 43.96 39.24 19.57
N ASP A 47 43.21 38.13 19.46
CA ASP A 47 43.63 36.85 20.03
C ASP A 47 44.77 36.22 19.20
N PRO A 48 45.67 35.44 19.83
CA PRO A 48 46.74 34.74 19.12
C PRO A 48 46.17 33.57 18.29
N GLY A 49 46.60 33.46 17.04
CA GLY A 49 46.11 32.49 16.07
C GLY A 49 47.14 32.15 14.99
N TRP A 50 46.72 31.37 13.99
CA TRP A 50 47.59 30.96 12.88
C TRP A 50 48.00 32.14 11.99
N SER A 51 47.08 33.08 11.77
CA SER A 51 47.30 34.25 10.92
C SER A 51 47.83 35.47 11.69
N ARG A 52 47.83 35.44 13.03
CA ARG A 52 48.15 36.60 13.88
C ARG A 52 48.87 36.23 15.17
N THR A 53 49.90 37.00 15.50
CA THR A 53 50.73 36.81 16.70
C THR A 53 50.06 37.22 18.02
N GLY A 54 48.89 37.90 17.97
CA GLY A 54 48.13 38.38 19.13
C GLY A 54 48.69 39.67 19.76
N SER A 55 47.86 40.42 20.49
CA SER A 55 48.27 41.72 21.09
C SER A 55 48.93 41.61 22.48
N GLY A 56 49.13 40.39 22.99
CA GLY A 56 49.74 40.13 24.31
C GLY A 56 48.84 40.44 25.52
N MET A 57 47.62 40.91 25.30
CA MET A 57 46.56 40.97 26.34
C MET A 57 45.81 39.62 26.34
N GLY A 58 45.36 39.15 27.50
CA GLY A 58 44.79 37.80 27.66
C GLY A 58 43.71 37.43 26.62
N VAL A 59 43.61 36.14 26.30
CA VAL A 59 42.73 35.62 25.23
C VAL A 59 41.25 35.89 25.54
N ALA A 60 40.55 36.56 24.63
CA ALA A 60 39.13 36.88 24.76
C ALA A 60 38.21 35.72 24.34
N ASN A 61 38.70 34.83 23.47
CA ASN A 61 37.97 33.64 23.05
C ASN A 61 37.57 32.74 24.24
N ILE A 62 36.29 32.35 24.28
CA ILE A 62 35.75 31.51 25.37
C ILE A 62 36.42 30.12 25.38
N GLY A 63 36.89 29.63 24.23
CA GLY A 63 37.66 28.40 24.10
C GLY A 63 39.15 28.54 24.47
N GLY A 64 39.58 29.69 25.00
CA GLY A 64 40.97 29.98 25.32
C GLY A 64 41.89 29.98 24.09
N TYR A 65 43.19 29.80 24.32
CA TYR A 65 44.20 29.77 23.24
C TYR A 65 43.87 28.76 22.12
N VAL A 66 43.37 27.58 22.50
CA VAL A 66 43.03 26.53 21.54
C VAL A 66 41.82 26.94 20.70
N GLY A 67 40.79 27.50 21.32
CA GLY A 67 39.61 28.01 20.62
C GLY A 67 39.96 29.14 19.65
N ALA A 68 40.73 30.14 20.12
CA ALA A 68 41.20 31.24 19.29
C ALA A 68 41.94 30.76 18.03
N TRP A 69 42.84 29.79 18.20
CA TRP A 69 43.61 29.23 17.09
C TRP A 69 42.74 28.49 16.08
N PHE A 70 41.82 27.62 16.52
CA PHE A 70 40.92 26.90 15.61
C PHE A 70 39.93 27.83 14.90
N ALA A 71 39.40 28.82 15.61
CA ALA A 71 38.52 29.82 15.02
C ALA A 71 39.25 30.62 13.93
N ASP A 72 40.48 31.05 14.21
CA ASP A 72 41.29 31.81 13.25
C ASP A 72 41.63 30.98 12.00
N VAL A 73 42.01 29.70 12.15
CA VAL A 73 42.26 28.80 11.01
C VAL A 73 41.01 28.59 10.17
N LEU A 74 39.86 28.29 10.79
CA LEU A 74 38.63 28.02 10.04
C LEU A 74 38.11 29.27 9.31
N LEU A 75 38.16 30.44 9.95
CA LEU A 75 37.75 31.71 9.34
C LEU A 75 38.73 32.16 8.25
N CYS A 76 40.03 31.91 8.43
CA CYS A 76 41.04 32.15 7.40
C CYS A 76 40.79 31.32 6.14
N ILE A 77 40.45 30.05 6.31
CA ILE A 77 40.29 29.11 5.19
C ILE A 77 38.94 29.27 4.47
N PHE A 78 37.84 29.36 5.23
CA PHE A 78 36.47 29.26 4.70
C PHE A 78 35.64 30.53 4.83
N GLY A 79 36.15 31.57 5.51
CA GLY A 79 35.41 32.80 5.77
C GLY A 79 34.12 32.54 6.56
N TYR A 80 33.02 33.21 6.19
CA TYR A 80 31.74 33.06 6.87
C TYR A 80 31.16 31.64 6.83
N VAL A 81 31.54 30.80 5.88
CA VAL A 81 31.07 29.42 5.81
C VAL A 81 31.62 28.55 6.95
N ALA A 82 32.68 28.99 7.62
CA ALA A 82 33.19 28.34 8.83
C ALA A 82 32.13 28.18 9.93
N TYR A 83 31.16 29.09 10.03
CA TYR A 83 30.07 28.99 11.02
C TYR A 83 29.12 27.80 10.78
N VAL A 84 29.03 27.30 9.55
CA VAL A 84 28.21 26.14 9.19
C VAL A 84 28.94 24.82 9.48
N PHE A 85 30.28 24.85 9.55
CA PHE A 85 31.13 23.68 9.72
C PHE A 85 30.81 22.84 10.98
N PRO A 86 30.62 23.43 12.19
CA PRO A 86 30.22 22.66 13.37
C PRO A 86 28.90 21.90 13.21
N PHE A 87 27.90 22.52 12.58
CA PHE A 87 26.60 21.89 12.34
C PHE A 87 26.71 20.75 11.32
N MET A 88 27.56 20.91 10.31
CA MET A 88 27.84 19.84 9.35
C MET A 88 28.51 18.64 10.04
N LEU A 89 29.41 18.84 11.00
CA LEU A 89 30.02 17.74 11.76
C LEU A 89 28.99 16.96 12.58
N ILE A 90 28.09 17.68 13.29
CA ILE A 90 27.00 17.07 14.05
C ILE A 90 26.10 16.26 13.11
N TYR A 91 25.71 16.87 11.99
CA TYR A 91 24.84 16.22 11.03
C TYR A 91 25.51 14.99 10.41
N ALA A 92 26.80 15.06 10.04
CA ALA A 92 27.56 13.93 9.51
C ALA A 92 27.63 12.76 10.51
N ALA A 93 27.80 13.04 11.80
CA ALA A 93 27.77 12.02 12.85
C ALA A 93 26.37 11.45 13.11
N TRP A 94 25.31 12.23 12.84
CA TRP A 94 23.92 11.83 13.05
C TRP A 94 23.33 10.97 11.93
N ILE A 95 23.69 11.20 10.66
CA ILE A 95 23.10 10.49 9.51
C ILE A 95 23.20 8.94 9.62
N PRO A 96 24.32 8.33 10.05
CA PRO A 96 24.41 6.88 10.20
C PRO A 96 23.40 6.27 11.18
N PHE A 97 22.80 7.08 12.06
CA PHE A 97 21.72 6.65 12.97
C PHE A 97 20.35 6.66 12.30
N LEU A 98 20.13 7.58 11.35
CA LEU A 98 18.89 7.66 10.56
C LEU A 98 18.82 6.55 9.50
N GLN A 99 19.96 5.98 9.10
CA GLN A 99 20.07 4.99 8.03
C GLN A 99 20.50 3.62 8.59
N GLN A 100 19.54 2.84 9.08
CA GLN A 100 19.78 1.51 9.67
C GLN A 100 19.99 0.37 8.64
N GLN A 101 20.40 0.64 7.39
CA GLN A 101 20.54 -0.39 6.34
C GLN A 101 21.97 -0.96 6.21
N LYS A 102 22.03 -2.24 5.81
CA LYS A 102 23.18 -3.17 5.89
C LYS A 102 24.40 -2.83 4.98
N ASP A 103 25.54 -2.73 5.65
CA ASP A 103 26.96 -3.00 5.37
C ASP A 103 27.63 -2.98 3.97
N GLU A 104 27.00 -3.25 2.83
CA GLU A 104 27.78 -3.34 1.56
C GLU A 104 27.93 -2.02 0.78
N THR A 105 26.99 -1.08 0.93
CA THR A 105 27.04 0.22 0.23
C THR A 105 27.62 1.37 1.07
N THR A 106 27.98 1.11 2.33
CA THR A 106 28.37 2.14 3.32
C THR A 106 29.61 2.94 2.90
N GLN A 107 30.60 2.30 2.26
CA GLN A 107 31.83 2.97 1.84
C GLN A 107 31.59 3.97 0.70
N ILE A 108 30.76 3.61 -0.29
CA ILE A 108 30.44 4.50 -1.41
C ILE A 108 29.66 5.73 -0.91
N PHE A 109 28.68 5.54 -0.03
CA PHE A 109 27.95 6.66 0.56
C PHE A 109 28.83 7.54 1.44
N PHE A 110 29.79 6.96 2.18
CA PHE A 110 30.77 7.74 2.93
C PHE A 110 31.62 8.61 1.99
N ILE A 111 32.18 8.04 0.92
CA ILE A 111 32.98 8.78 -0.07
C ILE A 111 32.16 9.89 -0.73
N LEU A 112 30.94 9.59 -1.19
CA LEU A 112 30.05 10.58 -1.82
C LEU A 112 29.67 11.71 -0.85
N ARG A 113 29.44 11.40 0.43
CA ARG A 113 29.16 12.41 1.46
C ARG A 113 30.36 13.26 1.80
N SER A 114 31.53 12.66 1.94
CA SER A 114 32.78 13.42 2.13
C SER A 114 33.01 14.35 0.95
N PHE A 115 32.79 13.89 -0.27
CA PHE A 115 32.86 14.73 -1.47
C PHE A 115 31.84 15.89 -1.44
N GLY A 116 30.58 15.60 -1.09
CA GLY A 116 29.54 16.62 -0.91
C GLY A 116 29.89 17.65 0.17
N PHE A 117 30.45 17.21 1.30
CA PHE A 117 30.90 18.07 2.40
C PHE A 117 31.93 19.09 1.93
N PHE A 118 32.99 18.65 1.22
CA PHE A 118 34.00 19.56 0.69
C PHE A 118 33.45 20.47 -0.41
N MET A 119 32.55 19.96 -1.25
CA MET A 119 31.92 20.75 -2.30
C MET A 119 31.09 21.90 -1.73
N ILE A 120 30.34 21.68 -0.63
CA ILE A 120 29.59 22.72 0.08
C ILE A 120 30.52 23.80 0.62
N LEU A 121 31.61 23.40 1.28
CA LEU A 121 32.57 24.36 1.83
C LEU A 121 33.20 25.21 0.73
N LEU A 122 33.69 24.59 -0.35
CA LEU A 122 34.34 25.31 -1.45
C LEU A 122 33.37 26.23 -2.19
N SER A 123 32.23 25.71 -2.65
CA SER A 123 31.25 26.50 -3.40
C SER A 123 30.57 27.57 -2.55
N GLY A 124 30.28 27.25 -1.28
CA GLY A 124 29.74 28.20 -0.31
C GLY A 124 30.72 29.32 -0.01
N SER A 125 32.00 29.01 0.24
CA SER A 125 33.03 30.02 0.49
C SER A 125 33.23 30.93 -0.72
N SER A 126 33.20 30.40 -1.95
CA SER A 126 33.28 31.23 -3.16
C SER A 126 32.04 32.08 -3.40
N LEU A 127 30.84 31.57 -3.11
CA LEU A 127 29.61 32.37 -3.18
C LEU A 127 29.58 33.48 -2.13
N ALA A 128 30.10 33.20 -0.92
CA ALA A 128 30.27 34.19 0.14
C ALA A 128 31.21 35.31 -0.32
N ASP A 129 32.36 34.99 -0.92
CA ASP A 129 33.30 35.98 -1.46
C ASP A 129 32.67 36.87 -2.56
N LEU A 130 31.77 36.31 -3.38
CA LEU A 130 31.10 37.05 -4.45
C LEU A 130 30.03 38.03 -3.98
N HIS A 131 29.37 37.76 -2.85
CA HIS A 131 28.15 38.48 -2.46
C HIS A 131 28.21 39.14 -1.09
N LEU A 132 29.06 38.66 -0.19
CA LEU A 132 29.22 39.21 1.15
C LEU A 132 30.46 40.12 1.17
N GLY A 133 30.36 41.26 1.84
CA GLY A 133 31.50 42.15 2.02
C GLY A 133 32.54 41.56 2.98
N ASP A 134 33.80 41.94 2.81
CA ASP A 134 34.97 41.36 3.51
C ASP A 134 34.91 41.41 5.05
N GLY A 135 34.09 42.29 5.62
CA GLY A 135 33.84 42.36 7.06
C GLY A 135 35.14 42.53 7.89
N ASN A 136 35.12 42.02 9.13
CA ASN A 136 36.28 41.98 10.04
C ASN A 136 37.06 40.65 9.95
N LEU A 137 36.92 39.90 8.86
CA LEU A 137 37.55 38.60 8.69
C LEU A 137 38.99 38.73 8.17
N PRO A 138 39.91 37.80 8.49
CA PRO A 138 41.31 37.93 8.11
C PRO A 138 41.58 37.91 6.60
N PHE A 139 40.76 37.18 5.82
CA PHE A 139 40.95 36.96 4.38
C PHE A 139 39.65 37.14 3.59
N GLY A 140 38.80 38.06 4.01
CA GLY A 140 37.53 38.36 3.34
C GLY A 140 36.42 37.34 3.65
N ALA A 141 35.27 37.54 2.99
CA ALA A 141 34.05 36.79 3.28
C ALA A 141 34.12 35.30 2.92
N GLY A 142 34.90 34.94 1.90
CA GLY A 142 35.12 33.56 1.47
C GLY A 142 36.38 32.89 2.02
N GLY A 143 37.25 33.64 2.69
CA GLY A 143 38.58 33.16 3.07
C GLY A 143 39.45 32.79 1.86
N VAL A 144 40.60 32.17 2.13
CA VAL A 144 41.60 31.86 1.09
C VAL A 144 41.02 30.96 -0.02
N PHE A 145 40.26 29.92 0.32
CA PHE A 145 39.70 29.03 -0.70
C PHE A 145 38.56 29.68 -1.48
N GLY A 146 37.72 30.47 -0.80
CA GLY A 146 36.64 31.20 -1.45
C GLY A 146 37.19 32.11 -2.53
N ASN A 147 38.17 32.94 -2.17
CA ASN A 147 38.80 33.91 -3.08
C ASN A 147 39.52 33.27 -4.27
N LEU A 148 40.34 32.22 -4.02
CA LEU A 148 41.06 31.52 -5.09
C LEU A 148 40.11 30.90 -6.11
N PHE A 149 39.06 30.21 -5.63
CA PHE A 149 38.17 29.47 -6.50
C PHE A 149 37.13 30.39 -7.17
N GLN A 150 36.70 31.44 -6.49
CA GLN A 150 35.87 32.51 -7.04
C GLN A 150 36.58 33.21 -8.21
N THR A 151 37.84 33.62 -8.02
CA THR A 151 38.60 34.33 -9.06
C THR A 151 38.76 33.46 -10.30
N GLY A 152 39.07 32.17 -10.11
CA GLY A 152 39.12 31.20 -11.21
C GLY A 152 37.79 31.06 -11.95
N MET A 153 36.67 30.94 -11.23
CA MET A 153 35.34 30.78 -11.83
C MET A 153 34.88 32.02 -12.59
N VAL A 154 35.11 33.22 -12.04
CA VAL A 154 34.76 34.48 -12.72
C VAL A 154 35.60 34.67 -13.98
N ASN A 155 36.88 34.30 -13.96
CA ASN A 155 37.73 34.38 -15.14
C ASN A 155 37.26 33.46 -16.29
N ILE A 156 36.69 32.29 -15.96
CA ILE A 156 36.21 31.32 -16.94
C ILE A 156 34.80 31.66 -17.44
N PHE A 157 33.88 32.01 -16.53
CA PHE A 157 32.43 32.07 -16.80
C PHE A 157 31.83 33.47 -16.68
N ASN A 158 32.62 34.50 -16.36
CA ASN A 158 32.16 35.83 -15.93
C ASN A 158 31.31 35.74 -14.62
N VAL A 159 30.98 36.87 -13.99
CA VAL A 159 30.32 36.92 -12.67
C VAL A 159 28.97 36.19 -12.68
N ILE A 160 28.15 36.41 -13.72
CA ILE A 160 26.82 35.79 -13.82
C ILE A 160 26.94 34.26 -14.00
N GLY A 161 27.85 33.79 -14.85
CA GLY A 161 28.06 32.37 -15.08
C GLY A 161 28.70 31.67 -13.87
N ALA A 162 29.66 32.33 -13.22
CA ALA A 162 30.28 31.84 -11.98
C ALA A 162 29.22 31.66 -10.87
N ASN A 163 28.32 32.62 -10.69
CA ASN A 163 27.22 32.52 -9.73
C ASN A 163 26.34 31.28 -9.98
N LEU A 164 25.94 31.06 -11.23
CA LEU A 164 25.08 29.93 -11.59
C LEU A 164 25.80 28.60 -11.32
N VAL A 165 27.04 28.46 -11.79
CA VAL A 165 27.82 27.23 -11.62
C VAL A 165 28.11 26.95 -10.15
N LEU A 166 28.55 27.97 -9.39
CA LEU A 166 28.82 27.82 -7.96
C LEU A 166 27.55 27.49 -7.17
N PHE A 167 26.40 28.07 -7.53
CA PHE A 167 25.13 27.74 -6.91
C PHE A 167 24.70 26.29 -7.21
N VAL A 168 24.87 25.83 -8.45
CA VAL A 168 24.59 24.42 -8.82
C VAL A 168 25.53 23.47 -8.08
N LEU A 169 26.82 23.79 -7.96
CA LEU A 169 27.78 23.00 -7.18
C LEU A 169 27.40 22.98 -5.68
N PHE A 170 26.93 24.09 -5.14
CA PHE A 170 26.45 24.15 -3.76
C PHE A 170 25.21 23.26 -3.54
N LEU A 171 24.22 23.33 -4.44
CA LEU A 171 23.04 22.47 -4.39
C LEU A 171 23.39 20.98 -4.60
N THR A 172 24.34 20.68 -5.48
CA THR A 172 24.82 19.32 -5.71
C THR A 172 25.55 18.79 -4.48
N GLY A 173 26.43 19.59 -3.88
CA GLY A 173 27.14 19.26 -2.65
C GLY A 173 26.19 19.01 -1.49
N THR A 174 25.20 19.88 -1.28
CA THR A 174 24.16 19.69 -0.26
C THR A 174 23.36 18.41 -0.49
N THR A 175 23.04 18.07 -1.74
CA THR A 175 22.37 16.80 -2.09
C THR A 175 23.22 15.59 -1.74
N LEU A 176 24.49 15.58 -2.14
CA LEU A 176 25.40 14.46 -1.89
C LEU A 176 25.69 14.27 -0.39
N PHE A 177 25.84 15.37 0.35
CA PHE A 177 26.10 15.35 1.78
C PHE A 177 24.87 14.88 2.59
N SER A 178 23.70 15.43 2.29
CA SER A 178 22.47 15.18 3.08
C SER A 178 21.62 14.01 2.61
N GLY A 179 21.72 13.62 1.34
CA GLY A 179 20.79 12.68 0.72
C GLY A 179 19.36 13.22 0.62
N LEU A 180 19.16 14.54 0.72
CA LEU A 180 17.85 15.17 0.58
C LEU A 180 17.30 15.01 -0.83
N SER A 181 15.99 14.79 -0.92
CA SER A 181 15.24 14.83 -2.18
C SER A 181 14.65 16.23 -2.35
N TRP A 182 15.08 16.94 -3.40
CA TRP A 182 14.59 18.29 -3.71
C TRP A 182 13.08 18.35 -3.97
N ILE A 183 12.50 17.28 -4.50
CA ILE A 183 11.05 17.19 -4.72
C ILE A 183 10.32 17.23 -3.38
N ARG A 184 10.78 16.44 -2.40
CA ARG A 184 10.18 16.42 -1.06
C ARG A 184 10.36 17.74 -0.32
N THR A 185 11.52 18.39 -0.46
CA THR A 185 11.74 19.69 0.19
C THR A 185 10.86 20.78 -0.42
N VAL A 186 10.67 20.78 -1.74
CA VAL A 186 9.74 21.69 -2.42
C VAL A 186 8.30 21.42 -2.00
N GLU A 187 7.87 20.16 -1.92
CA GLU A 187 6.53 19.79 -1.44
C GLU A 187 6.31 20.24 0.01
N PHE A 188 7.28 20.02 0.90
CA PHE A 188 7.20 20.45 2.30
C PHE A 188 7.13 21.97 2.43
N LEU A 189 7.94 22.70 1.66
CA LEU A 189 7.95 24.16 1.67
C LEU A 189 6.63 24.70 1.09
N GLY A 190 6.14 24.11 0.01
CA GLY A 190 4.83 24.41 -0.57
C GLY A 190 3.70 24.20 0.43
N GLN A 191 3.65 23.05 1.11
CA GLN A 191 2.67 22.77 2.16
C GLN A 191 2.76 23.78 3.31
N SER A 192 3.97 24.14 3.73
CA SER A 192 4.18 25.12 4.80
C SER A 192 3.68 26.52 4.40
N ILE A 193 3.90 26.92 3.14
CA ILE A 193 3.38 28.18 2.59
C ILE A 193 1.86 28.14 2.51
N PHE A 194 1.26 27.05 2.02
CA PHE A 194 -0.20 26.92 1.97
C PHE A 194 -0.82 26.96 3.36
N ASN A 195 -0.23 26.27 4.34
CA ASN A 195 -0.68 26.33 5.73
C ASN A 195 -0.58 27.74 6.32
N LEU A 196 0.44 28.51 5.95
CA LEU A 196 0.59 29.91 6.38
C LEU A 196 -0.43 30.82 5.70
N ILE A 197 -0.71 30.61 4.41
CA ILE A 197 -1.75 31.33 3.66
C ILE A 197 -3.12 31.03 4.27
N ASP A 198 -3.42 29.77 4.58
CA ASP A 198 -4.67 29.37 5.22
C ASP A 198 -4.79 29.98 6.61
N PHE A 199 -3.71 29.98 7.41
CA PHE A 199 -3.69 30.62 8.72
C PHE A 199 -3.94 32.14 8.66
N VAL A 200 -3.32 32.83 7.71
CA VAL A 200 -3.53 34.29 7.51
C VAL A 200 -4.93 34.55 6.94
N GLY A 201 -5.41 33.72 6.02
CA GLY A 201 -6.76 33.78 5.47
C GLY A 201 -7.82 33.62 6.54
N ASP A 202 -7.66 32.65 7.43
CA ASP A 202 -8.54 32.42 8.58
C ASP A 202 -8.53 33.60 9.56
N GLN A 203 -7.37 34.22 9.80
CA GLN A 203 -7.26 35.43 10.63
C GLN A 203 -7.98 36.63 9.99
N ILE A 204 -7.84 36.84 8.68
CA ILE A 204 -8.52 37.92 7.95
C ILE A 204 -10.04 37.71 7.94
N LEU A 205 -10.50 36.47 7.72
CA LEU A 205 -11.93 36.10 7.78
C LEU A 205 -12.53 36.32 9.17
N GLN A 206 -11.78 36.04 10.24
CA GLN A 206 -12.23 36.31 11.61
C GLN A 206 -12.36 37.82 11.90
N ILE A 207 -11.50 38.66 11.33
CA ILE A 207 -11.59 40.13 11.47
C ILE A 207 -12.80 40.68 10.69
N THR A 208 -13.05 40.21 9.46
CA THR A 208 -14.22 40.64 8.66
C THR A 208 -15.54 40.16 9.28
N GLN A 209 -15.57 38.99 9.90
CA GLN A 209 -16.76 38.50 10.60
C GLN A 209 -17.07 39.31 11.86
N ARG A 210 -16.07 39.84 12.58
CA ARG A 210 -16.28 40.73 13.74
C ARG A 210 -16.99 42.04 13.37
N GLU A 211 -16.73 42.60 12.19
CA GLU A 211 -17.44 43.80 11.72
C GLU A 211 -18.91 43.52 11.32
N SER A 212 -19.19 42.34 10.78
CA SER A 212 -20.56 41.94 10.41
C SER A 212 -21.48 41.65 11.61
N ILE A 213 -20.91 41.16 12.71
CA ILE A 213 -21.63 40.88 13.97
C ILE A 213 -21.96 42.18 14.71
N GLY A 214 -21.14 43.23 14.59
CA GLY A 214 -21.41 44.55 15.15
C GLY A 214 -22.64 45.24 14.54
N LYS A 215 -22.84 45.12 13.22
CA LYS A 215 -24.00 45.72 12.52
C LYS A 215 -25.33 45.01 12.82
N ARG A 216 -25.32 43.70 13.08
CA ARG A 216 -26.53 42.93 13.45
C ARG A 216 -27.00 43.14 14.89
N LYS A 217 -26.11 43.54 15.81
CA LYS A 217 -26.47 43.84 17.21
C LYS A 217 -27.13 45.21 17.40
N ALA A 218 -26.88 46.17 16.50
CA ALA A 218 -27.45 47.52 16.59
C ALA A 218 -28.93 47.62 16.16
N GLN A 219 -29.47 46.60 15.48
CA GLN A 219 -30.81 46.63 14.88
C GLN A 219 -31.89 45.93 15.72
N LYS A 220 -31.60 45.54 16.97
CA LYS A 220 -32.47 44.70 17.83
C LYS A 220 -32.76 45.29 19.22
N LEU A 221 -32.90 46.61 19.33
CA LEU A 221 -33.27 47.28 20.58
C LEU A 221 -34.49 48.19 20.36
N GLU A 222 -35.69 47.63 20.59
CA GLU A 222 -36.91 48.35 21.00
C GLU A 222 -37.74 47.44 21.93
N PRO A 223 -38.61 48.01 22.80
CA PRO A 223 -38.67 47.62 24.21
C PRO A 223 -39.73 46.56 24.54
N GLN A 224 -39.42 45.75 25.55
CA GLN A 224 -40.32 44.75 26.13
C GLN A 224 -41.47 45.40 26.91
N ILE A 225 -42.71 45.03 26.55
CA ILE A 225 -43.89 45.17 27.41
C ILE A 225 -44.22 43.79 27.97
N ASN A 226 -44.23 43.70 29.29
CA ASN A 226 -44.73 42.56 30.05
C ASN A 226 -46.22 42.33 29.76
N PHE A 227 -46.59 41.09 29.42
CA PHE A 227 -47.89 40.55 29.84
C PHE A 227 -47.72 39.13 30.37
N ALA A 228 -48.42 38.94 31.48
CA ALA A 228 -48.48 37.79 32.37
C ALA A 228 -48.92 36.48 31.67
N ASP A 229 -48.54 35.40 32.35
CA ASP A 229 -49.26 34.14 32.51
C ASP A 229 -50.36 33.83 31.48
N ASP A 230 -50.07 32.87 30.60
CA ASP A 230 -51.07 31.85 30.31
C ASP A 230 -50.43 30.49 30.02
N LYS A 231 -50.86 29.51 30.80
CA LYS A 231 -50.58 28.10 30.57
C LYS A 231 -51.21 27.68 29.26
N ILE A 232 -50.41 27.53 28.22
CA ILE A 232 -50.78 26.72 27.05
C ILE A 232 -49.72 25.64 26.89
N LYS A 233 -50.16 24.41 27.19
CA LYS A 233 -49.53 23.18 26.73
C LYS A 233 -49.40 23.28 25.21
N ASN A 234 -48.20 23.55 24.72
CA ASN A 234 -47.83 23.20 23.36
C ASN A 234 -46.91 22.00 23.47
N ASP A 235 -47.49 20.85 23.14
CA ASP A 235 -46.78 19.68 22.70
C ASP A 235 -45.75 20.12 21.66
N ILE A 236 -44.49 20.24 22.07
CA ILE A 236 -43.40 20.10 21.14
C ILE A 236 -43.44 18.63 20.78
N GLU A 237 -44.12 18.30 19.68
CA GLU A 237 -43.79 17.10 18.93
C GLU A 237 -42.28 17.14 18.75
N THR A 238 -41.59 16.30 19.53
CA THR A 238 -40.26 15.83 19.18
C THR A 238 -40.33 15.47 17.70
N PRO A 239 -39.43 15.98 16.84
CA PRO A 239 -39.45 15.58 15.45
C PRO A 239 -39.35 14.06 15.45
N LEU A 240 -40.42 13.42 14.98
CA LEU A 240 -40.55 11.96 14.92
C LEU A 240 -39.23 11.43 14.39
N VAL A 241 -38.44 10.79 15.26
CA VAL A 241 -37.27 10.02 14.86
C VAL A 241 -37.84 8.96 13.93
N LYS A 242 -37.76 9.20 12.62
CA LYS A 242 -38.17 8.22 11.63
C LYS A 242 -37.32 6.99 11.92
N ALA A 243 -38.00 5.88 12.25
CA ALA A 243 -37.33 4.62 12.46
C ALA A 243 -36.43 4.32 11.25
N PRO A 244 -35.19 3.84 11.47
CA PRO A 244 -34.26 3.63 10.38
C PRO A 244 -34.84 2.64 9.37
N LEU A 245 -34.59 2.87 8.08
CA LEU A 245 -35.02 1.94 7.04
C LEU A 245 -34.24 0.64 7.18
N ILE A 246 -34.94 -0.46 7.44
CA ILE A 246 -34.36 -1.81 7.57
C ILE A 246 -34.56 -2.56 6.24
N SER A 247 -33.46 -2.93 5.57
CA SER A 247 -33.52 -3.78 4.38
C SER A 247 -33.58 -5.26 4.76
N GLN A 248 -34.43 -6.05 4.10
CA GLN A 248 -34.45 -7.51 4.25
C GLN A 248 -33.56 -8.18 3.20
N PRO A 249 -32.79 -9.23 3.56
CA PRO A 249 -32.01 -10.00 2.60
C PRO A 249 -32.93 -10.80 1.67
N THR A 250 -32.74 -10.69 0.35
CA THR A 250 -33.44 -11.54 -0.62
C THR A 250 -32.75 -12.90 -0.77
N PRO A 251 -33.50 -14.01 -0.86
CA PRO A 251 -32.93 -15.35 -0.98
C PRO A 251 -32.19 -15.54 -2.31
N ILE A 252 -31.04 -16.24 -2.25
CA ILE A 252 -30.25 -16.62 -3.43
C ILE A 252 -31.05 -17.62 -4.26
N LYS A 253 -31.21 -17.34 -5.56
CA LYS A 253 -31.88 -18.25 -6.49
C LYS A 253 -30.96 -19.41 -6.84
N SER A 254 -31.42 -20.63 -6.58
CA SER A 254 -30.71 -21.86 -6.96
C SER A 254 -30.68 -22.05 -8.47
N SER A 255 -29.63 -22.70 -8.96
CA SER A 255 -29.37 -22.92 -10.37
C SER A 255 -29.96 -24.25 -10.89
N LEU A 256 -30.20 -24.33 -12.20
CA LEU A 256 -30.77 -25.53 -12.83
C LEU A 256 -29.84 -26.74 -12.71
N ARG A 257 -28.52 -26.55 -12.80
CA ARG A 257 -27.53 -27.60 -12.55
C ARG A 257 -27.63 -28.14 -11.13
N ALA A 258 -27.72 -27.25 -10.14
CA ALA A 258 -27.82 -27.65 -8.73
C ALA A 258 -29.11 -28.45 -8.45
N GLU A 259 -30.22 -28.11 -9.12
CA GLU A 259 -31.47 -28.86 -9.04
C GLU A 259 -31.37 -30.24 -9.72
N ARG A 260 -30.74 -30.34 -10.89
CA ARG A 260 -30.52 -31.62 -11.60
C ARG A 260 -29.63 -32.57 -10.82
N GLU A 261 -28.48 -32.10 -10.34
CA GLU A 261 -27.53 -32.91 -9.57
C GLU A 261 -28.08 -33.33 -8.20
N ARG A 262 -29.12 -32.66 -7.70
CA ARG A 262 -29.85 -33.10 -6.49
C ARG A 262 -30.68 -34.36 -6.73
N GLN A 263 -31.03 -34.65 -7.99
CA GLN A 263 -31.94 -35.75 -8.37
C GLN A 263 -31.22 -36.99 -8.91
N VAL A 264 -29.89 -36.95 -9.11
CA VAL A 264 -29.11 -38.07 -9.68
C VAL A 264 -28.28 -38.76 -8.60
N ASP A 265 -28.25 -40.10 -8.62
CA ASP A 265 -27.49 -40.92 -7.67
C ASP A 265 -25.96 -40.84 -7.87
N LEU A 266 -25.23 -40.96 -6.76
CA LEU A 266 -23.87 -40.45 -6.55
C LEU A 266 -22.72 -41.22 -7.23
N PHE A 267 -22.97 -42.38 -7.86
CA PHE A 267 -21.92 -43.30 -8.29
C PHE A 267 -22.16 -43.83 -9.69
N ASP A 268 -21.89 -42.99 -10.70
CA ASP A 268 -21.74 -43.45 -12.08
C ASP A 268 -20.26 -43.32 -12.51
N PRO A 269 -19.51 -44.44 -12.64
CA PRO A 269 -18.09 -44.43 -12.98
C PRO A 269 -17.82 -44.03 -14.45
N SER A 270 -18.84 -43.65 -15.21
CA SER A 270 -18.74 -43.17 -16.61
C SER A 270 -18.27 -41.70 -16.76
N LEU A 271 -18.07 -40.97 -15.66
CA LEU A 271 -17.72 -39.54 -15.62
C LEU A 271 -16.21 -39.23 -15.79
N ALA A 272 -15.42 -40.13 -16.39
CA ALA A 272 -14.02 -39.86 -16.72
C ALA A 272 -13.94 -38.80 -17.85
N GLY A 273 -13.69 -37.54 -17.48
CA GLY A 273 -13.56 -36.41 -18.41
C GLY A 273 -14.65 -35.34 -18.31
N SER A 274 -15.60 -35.48 -17.39
CA SER A 274 -16.65 -34.49 -17.10
C SER A 274 -16.34 -33.65 -15.84
N LEU A 275 -17.03 -32.52 -15.70
CA LEU A 275 -16.91 -31.64 -14.53
C LEU A 275 -17.38 -32.34 -13.24
N PRO A 276 -16.75 -32.06 -12.07
CA PRO A 276 -17.15 -32.67 -10.80
C PRO A 276 -18.56 -32.21 -10.36
N PRO A 277 -19.36 -33.09 -9.73
CA PRO A 277 -20.69 -32.75 -9.25
C PRO A 277 -20.64 -31.93 -7.95
N LEU A 278 -21.55 -30.97 -7.78
CA LEU A 278 -21.66 -30.10 -6.59
C LEU A 278 -22.03 -30.87 -5.30
N SER A 279 -22.40 -32.15 -5.43
CA SER A 279 -22.67 -33.04 -4.30
C SER A 279 -21.43 -33.37 -3.47
N LEU A 280 -20.23 -33.24 -4.05
CA LEU A 280 -18.96 -33.43 -3.34
C LEU A 280 -18.72 -32.34 -2.29
N LEU A 281 -19.33 -31.17 -2.45
CA LEU A 281 -19.25 -30.08 -1.48
C LEU A 281 -20.34 -30.16 -0.42
N ASP A 282 -20.04 -29.68 0.77
CA ASP A 282 -20.94 -29.69 1.90
C ASP A 282 -22.06 -28.66 1.70
N LYS A 283 -23.26 -29.00 2.18
CA LYS A 283 -24.42 -28.12 2.11
C LYS A 283 -24.24 -26.93 3.06
N PRO A 284 -24.79 -25.75 2.72
CA PRO A 284 -24.89 -24.67 3.69
C PRO A 284 -25.65 -25.18 4.92
N GLU A 285 -25.11 -24.91 6.10
CA GLU A 285 -25.83 -25.13 7.35
C GLU A 285 -27.12 -24.31 7.29
N LYS A 286 -28.21 -24.81 7.88
CA LYS A 286 -29.41 -23.98 8.03
C LYS A 286 -28.96 -22.71 8.73
N ALA A 287 -29.16 -21.56 8.09
CA ALA A 287 -28.93 -20.28 8.74
C ALA A 287 -29.60 -20.39 10.11
N PRO A 288 -28.88 -20.16 11.23
CA PRO A 288 -29.55 -20.09 12.52
C PRO A 288 -30.65 -19.02 12.42
N ASP A 289 -31.58 -18.92 13.36
CA ASP A 289 -32.47 -17.76 13.46
C ASP A 289 -31.62 -16.50 13.79
N THR A 290 -30.76 -16.06 12.87
CA THR A 290 -29.70 -15.05 12.97
C THR A 290 -30.19 -13.69 12.49
N HIS A 291 -31.43 -13.60 12.04
CA HIS A 291 -32.02 -12.33 11.66
C HIS A 291 -32.35 -11.56 12.93
N TYR A 292 -31.58 -10.50 13.16
CA TYR A 292 -31.94 -9.50 14.16
C TYR A 292 -33.39 -9.07 13.97
N THR A 293 -34.13 -9.02 15.07
CA THR A 293 -35.46 -8.42 15.05
C THR A 293 -35.35 -6.93 14.78
N ALA A 294 -36.41 -6.33 14.20
CA ALA A 294 -36.40 -4.89 13.94
C ALA A 294 -36.15 -4.07 15.21
N LYS A 295 -36.63 -4.55 16.36
CA LYS A 295 -36.42 -3.94 17.68
C LYS A 295 -34.97 -3.99 18.12
N GLU A 296 -34.28 -5.13 17.95
CA GLU A 296 -32.85 -5.25 18.27
C GLU A 296 -32.00 -4.32 17.41
N LEU A 297 -32.30 -4.22 16.11
CA LEU A 297 -31.61 -3.29 15.21
C LEU A 297 -31.82 -1.83 15.61
N GLU A 298 -33.02 -1.48 16.07
CA GLU A 298 -33.32 -0.13 16.57
C GLU A 298 -32.55 0.17 17.88
N GLU A 299 -32.51 -0.78 18.81
CA GLU A 299 -31.74 -0.66 20.05
C GLU A 299 -30.23 -0.52 19.77
N MET A 300 -29.69 -1.32 18.84
CA MET A 300 -28.31 -1.19 18.38
C MET A 300 -28.05 0.18 17.73
N SER A 301 -28.99 0.68 16.92
CA SER A 301 -28.87 2.00 16.28
C SER A 301 -28.77 3.11 17.32
N ARG A 302 -29.65 3.11 18.33
CA ARG A 302 -29.61 4.07 19.45
C ARG A 302 -28.31 3.96 20.24
N ASN A 303 -27.82 2.74 20.48
CA ASN A 303 -26.53 2.54 21.16
C ASN A 303 -25.37 3.13 20.35
N VAL A 304 -25.34 2.93 19.02
CA VAL A 304 -24.34 3.54 18.13
C VAL A 304 -24.35 5.08 18.23
N GLU A 305 -25.52 5.71 18.16
CA GLU A 305 -25.66 7.16 18.29
C GLU A 305 -25.17 7.66 19.66
N LEU A 306 -25.58 7.01 20.74
CA LEU A 306 -25.15 7.33 22.10
C LEU A 306 -23.62 7.22 22.25
N ARG A 307 -23.01 6.14 21.74
CA ARG A 307 -21.56 5.96 21.81
C ARG A 307 -20.78 6.95 20.98
N LEU A 308 -21.28 7.35 19.82
CA LEU A 308 -20.64 8.42 19.03
C LEU A 308 -20.73 9.76 19.76
N ASN A 309 -21.86 10.04 20.40
CA ASN A 309 -22.06 11.26 21.19
C ASN A 309 -21.13 11.33 22.42
N ASP A 310 -20.86 10.20 23.08
CA ASP A 310 -19.87 10.12 24.18
C ASP A 310 -18.47 10.63 23.77
N PHE A 311 -18.11 10.53 22.48
CA PHE A 311 -16.85 11.05 21.91
C PHE A 311 -17.01 12.44 21.24
N GLY A 312 -18.15 13.11 21.46
CA GLY A 312 -18.47 14.41 20.90
C GLY A 312 -18.69 14.40 19.39
N VAL A 313 -19.15 13.27 18.84
CA VAL A 313 -19.54 13.13 17.43
C VAL A 313 -21.06 13.00 17.37
N GLU A 314 -21.73 14.05 16.92
CA GLU A 314 -23.17 14.02 16.65
C GLU A 314 -23.44 13.38 15.28
N ALA A 315 -24.16 12.25 15.31
CA ALA A 315 -24.56 11.50 14.12
C ALA A 315 -25.91 10.82 14.36
N GLN A 316 -26.68 10.62 13.29
CA GLN A 316 -27.96 9.92 13.30
C GLN A 316 -27.92 8.71 12.37
N VAL A 317 -28.45 7.57 12.80
CA VAL A 317 -28.62 6.37 11.97
C VAL A 317 -29.86 6.55 11.11
N VAL A 318 -29.69 6.58 9.78
CA VAL A 318 -30.80 6.75 8.82
C VAL A 318 -31.27 5.43 8.20
N ALA A 319 -30.39 4.44 8.12
CA ALA A 319 -30.71 3.12 7.56
C ALA A 319 -29.83 2.03 8.20
N VAL A 320 -30.37 0.81 8.22
CA VAL A 320 -29.69 -0.39 8.73
C VAL A 320 -29.80 -1.52 7.72
N HIS A 321 -28.66 -2.09 7.37
CA HIS A 321 -28.52 -3.16 6.40
C HIS A 321 -27.90 -4.38 7.08
N PRO A 322 -28.72 -5.30 7.61
CA PRO A 322 -28.22 -6.55 8.18
C PRO A 322 -27.71 -7.48 7.08
N GLY A 323 -26.53 -8.06 7.32
CA GLY A 323 -25.86 -9.00 6.42
C GLY A 323 -25.52 -10.33 7.11
N PRO A 324 -24.85 -11.26 6.42
CA PRO A 324 -24.50 -12.58 6.97
C PRO A 324 -23.46 -12.52 8.09
N VAL A 325 -22.46 -11.63 7.98
CA VAL A 325 -21.33 -11.52 8.94
C VAL A 325 -21.33 -10.19 9.68
N VAL A 326 -21.76 -9.12 9.01
CA VAL A 326 -21.80 -7.75 9.56
C VAL A 326 -23.14 -7.09 9.29
N THR A 327 -23.46 -6.11 10.12
CA THR A 327 -24.58 -5.19 9.92
C THR A 327 -24.04 -3.79 9.65
N ARG A 328 -24.46 -3.17 8.55
CA ARG A 328 -24.07 -1.80 8.19
C ARG A 328 -25.12 -0.80 8.66
N PHE A 329 -24.70 0.18 9.44
CA PHE A 329 -25.48 1.33 9.85
C PHE A 329 -25.07 2.53 8.98
N GLU A 330 -26.02 3.17 8.30
CA GLU A 330 -25.76 4.40 7.56
C GLU A 330 -25.96 5.60 8.47
N LEU A 331 -24.89 6.37 8.66
CA LEU A 331 -24.80 7.50 9.57
C LEU A 331 -24.84 8.82 8.80
N GLN A 332 -25.82 9.65 9.12
CA GLN A 332 -25.85 11.05 8.72
C GLN A 332 -25.14 11.88 9.78
N LEU A 333 -24.05 12.54 9.41
CA LEU A 333 -23.31 13.40 10.33
C LEU A 333 -23.92 14.78 10.46
N ALA A 334 -23.76 15.39 11.64
CA ALA A 334 -24.02 16.82 11.84
C ALA A 334 -23.12 17.68 10.95
N ALA A 335 -23.62 18.85 10.56
CA ALA A 335 -22.91 19.78 9.68
C ALA A 335 -21.53 20.16 10.25
N GLY A 336 -20.50 20.14 9.39
CA GLY A 336 -19.12 20.45 9.77
C GLY A 336 -18.33 19.29 10.40
N THR A 337 -18.96 18.17 10.74
CA THR A 337 -18.25 16.98 11.25
C THR A 337 -17.53 16.26 10.11
N LYS A 338 -16.20 16.10 10.22
CA LYS A 338 -15.36 15.39 9.25
C LYS A 338 -15.43 13.87 9.46
N ALA A 339 -15.56 13.09 8.37
CA ALA A 339 -15.53 11.63 8.40
C ALA A 339 -14.26 11.05 9.07
N SER A 340 -13.11 11.68 8.83
CA SER A 340 -11.82 11.28 9.40
C SER A 340 -11.78 11.27 10.92
N ARG A 341 -12.63 12.08 11.58
CA ARG A 341 -12.77 12.09 13.04
C ARG A 341 -13.30 10.75 13.54
N ILE A 342 -14.29 10.18 12.85
CA ILE A 342 -14.87 8.88 13.19
C ILE A 342 -13.86 7.77 12.87
N THR A 343 -13.19 7.86 11.72
CA THR A 343 -12.12 6.91 11.34
C THR A 343 -11.01 6.85 12.39
N GLY A 344 -10.68 7.97 13.05
CA GLY A 344 -9.75 8.04 14.17
C GLY A 344 -10.23 7.33 15.43
N LEU A 345 -11.54 7.31 15.68
CA LEU A 345 -12.19 6.74 16.87
C LEU A 345 -12.52 5.25 16.74
N ALA A 346 -12.24 4.60 15.60
CA ALA A 346 -12.67 3.23 15.31
C ALA A 346 -12.36 2.22 16.43
N LYS A 347 -11.16 2.29 17.04
CA LYS A 347 -10.74 1.41 18.13
C LYS A 347 -11.48 1.68 19.44
N ASP A 348 -11.70 2.95 19.76
CA ASP A 348 -12.41 3.36 20.97
C ASP A 348 -13.91 3.06 20.86
N LEU A 349 -14.48 3.23 19.67
CA LEU A 349 -15.86 2.86 19.36
C LEU A 349 -16.08 1.35 19.41
N ALA A 350 -15.14 0.55 18.89
CA ALA A 350 -15.19 -0.91 19.02
C ALA A 350 -15.21 -1.34 20.49
N ARG A 351 -14.37 -0.72 21.31
CA ARG A 351 -14.31 -0.97 22.76
C ARG A 351 -15.60 -0.55 23.48
N SER A 352 -16.17 0.61 23.17
CA SER A 352 -17.40 1.09 23.82
C SER A 352 -18.63 0.27 23.43
N LEU A 353 -18.66 -0.27 22.22
CA LEU A 353 -19.70 -1.18 21.72
C LEU A 353 -19.45 -2.65 22.10
N SER A 354 -18.33 -2.97 22.77
CA SER A 354 -17.95 -4.34 23.13
C SER A 354 -17.85 -5.31 21.94
N VAL A 355 -17.36 -4.81 20.80
CA VAL A 355 -17.13 -5.60 19.59
C VAL A 355 -15.63 -5.71 19.27
N VAL A 356 -15.25 -6.77 18.54
CA VAL A 356 -13.85 -7.07 18.19
C VAL A 356 -13.24 -5.93 17.36
N SER A 357 -13.96 -5.45 16.35
CA SER A 357 -13.55 -4.34 15.50
C SER A 357 -14.79 -3.66 14.92
N VAL A 358 -14.58 -2.43 14.45
CA VAL A 358 -15.58 -1.67 13.70
C VAL A 358 -14.92 -1.17 12.43
N ARG A 359 -15.61 -1.30 11.30
CA ARG A 359 -15.15 -0.77 10.03
C ARG A 359 -15.96 0.46 9.64
N ILE A 360 -15.25 1.49 9.22
CA ILE A 360 -15.85 2.76 8.81
C ILE A 360 -15.68 2.90 7.30
N VAL A 361 -16.80 3.08 6.62
CA VAL A 361 -16.88 3.32 5.17
C VAL A 361 -17.11 4.79 4.97
N GLU A 362 -16.04 5.53 4.68
CA GLU A 362 -16.10 7.00 4.56
C GLU A 362 -17.00 7.47 3.42
N ILE A 363 -17.10 6.69 2.34
CA ILE A 363 -17.89 7.04 1.16
C ILE A 363 -18.77 5.86 0.78
N ILE A 364 -20.09 6.08 0.81
CA ILE A 364 -21.07 5.17 0.22
C ILE A 364 -21.49 5.74 -1.15
N PRO A 365 -21.20 5.05 -2.27
CA PRO A 365 -21.52 5.54 -3.61
C PRO A 365 -23.00 5.94 -3.74
N GLY A 366 -23.23 7.17 -4.21
CA GLY A 366 -24.58 7.71 -4.44
C GLY A 366 -25.31 8.22 -3.18
N LYS A 367 -24.69 8.24 -2.00
CA LYS A 367 -25.29 8.75 -0.75
C LYS A 367 -24.37 9.73 -0.02
N SER A 368 -24.95 10.64 0.77
CA SER A 368 -24.24 11.61 1.62
C SER A 368 -23.91 11.10 3.03
N VAL A 369 -24.01 9.80 3.25
CA VAL A 369 -23.91 9.14 4.55
C VAL A 369 -22.63 8.31 4.65
N ILE A 370 -22.19 8.07 5.89
CA ILE A 370 -21.04 7.22 6.21
C ILE A 370 -21.55 5.84 6.64
N GLY A 371 -20.85 4.78 6.28
CA GLY A 371 -21.16 3.44 6.76
C GLY A 371 -20.40 3.08 8.03
N LEU A 372 -21.09 2.53 9.02
CA LEU A 372 -20.50 1.87 10.18
C LEU A 372 -20.86 0.38 10.12
N GLU A 373 -19.87 -0.47 9.91
CA GLU A 373 -20.07 -1.92 9.84
C GLU A 373 -19.69 -2.56 11.18
N LEU A 374 -20.68 -3.14 11.87
CA LEU A 374 -20.51 -3.87 13.11
C LEU A 374 -20.59 -5.38 12.87
N PRO A 375 -19.74 -6.20 13.52
CA PRO A 375 -19.86 -7.64 13.44
C PRO A 375 -21.15 -8.12 14.08
N ASN A 376 -21.80 -9.08 13.44
CA ASN A 376 -22.94 -9.77 14.04
C ASN A 376 -22.46 -10.65 15.20
N VAL A 377 -23.37 -10.89 16.16
CA VAL A 377 -23.14 -11.81 17.29
C VAL A 377 -22.97 -13.24 16.78
N ASN A 378 -23.90 -13.67 15.92
CA ASN A 378 -23.86 -14.95 15.23
C ASN A 378 -23.51 -14.71 13.76
N ARG A 379 -22.30 -15.12 13.36
CA ARG A 379 -21.80 -14.95 11.98
C ARG A 379 -22.13 -16.20 11.17
N GLU A 380 -22.68 -16.01 9.99
CA GLU A 380 -22.94 -17.10 9.04
C GLU A 380 -21.65 -17.54 8.34
N VAL A 381 -21.44 -18.86 8.20
CA VAL A 381 -20.36 -19.42 7.38
C VAL A 381 -20.82 -19.49 5.92
N VAL A 382 -20.17 -18.73 5.05
CA VAL A 382 -20.46 -18.71 3.61
C VAL A 382 -19.85 -19.94 2.94
N ARG A 383 -20.62 -21.00 2.69
CA ARG A 383 -20.09 -22.23 2.07
C ARG A 383 -19.84 -22.05 0.56
N LEU A 384 -18.76 -22.64 0.03
CA LEU A 384 -18.45 -22.57 -1.40
C LEU A 384 -19.59 -23.11 -2.28
N ARG A 385 -20.20 -24.24 -1.89
CA ARG A 385 -21.34 -24.83 -2.60
C ARG A 385 -22.49 -23.86 -2.83
N GLU A 386 -22.76 -22.99 -1.85
CA GLU A 386 -23.83 -22.01 -1.95
C GLU A 386 -23.58 -21.01 -3.09
N ILE A 387 -22.32 -20.60 -3.29
CA ILE A 387 -21.97 -19.66 -4.36
C ILE A 387 -21.94 -20.37 -5.72
N LEU A 388 -21.38 -21.59 -5.78
CA LEU A 388 -21.32 -22.36 -7.03
C LEU A 388 -22.71 -22.82 -7.52
N SER A 389 -23.66 -23.02 -6.61
CA SER A 389 -25.06 -23.35 -6.93
C SER A 389 -25.94 -22.14 -7.26
N SER A 390 -25.36 -20.94 -7.31
CA SER A 390 -26.08 -19.72 -7.68
C SER A 390 -26.26 -19.60 -9.20
N GLN A 391 -27.40 -19.04 -9.63
CA GLN A 391 -27.63 -18.72 -11.04
C GLN A 391 -26.55 -17.79 -11.62
N GLN A 392 -26.03 -16.87 -10.80
CA GLN A 392 -24.97 -15.94 -11.18
C GLN A 392 -23.69 -16.68 -11.60
N TYR A 393 -23.30 -17.73 -10.88
CA TYR A 393 -22.11 -18.51 -11.21
C TYR A 393 -22.33 -19.41 -12.43
N GLU A 394 -23.47 -20.13 -12.50
CA GLU A 394 -23.78 -21.01 -13.65
C GLU A 394 -23.83 -20.23 -14.96
N HIS A 395 -24.53 -19.09 -14.98
CA HIS A 395 -24.71 -18.28 -16.19
C HIS A 395 -23.57 -17.29 -16.47
N ALA A 396 -22.55 -17.20 -15.61
CA ALA A 396 -21.41 -16.34 -15.86
C ALA A 396 -20.67 -16.78 -17.14
N ARG A 397 -20.81 -16.02 -18.22
CA ARG A 397 -20.07 -16.21 -19.48
C ARG A 397 -18.61 -15.70 -19.42
N ALA A 398 -18.02 -15.71 -18.23
CA ALA A 398 -16.64 -15.32 -17.99
C ALA A 398 -15.70 -16.45 -18.47
N PRO A 399 -14.58 -16.13 -19.14
CA PRO A 399 -13.58 -17.14 -19.49
C PRO A 399 -12.91 -17.77 -18.26
N LEU A 400 -12.80 -17.02 -17.15
CA LEU A 400 -12.21 -17.49 -15.90
C LEU A 400 -13.05 -16.99 -14.71
N ALA A 401 -14.23 -17.59 -14.53
CA ALA A 401 -15.15 -17.24 -13.44
C ALA A 401 -14.60 -17.73 -12.09
N LEU A 402 -14.53 -16.83 -11.11
CA LEU A 402 -14.12 -17.13 -9.74
C LEU A 402 -15.23 -16.76 -8.76
N ALA A 403 -15.57 -17.67 -7.86
CA ALA A 403 -16.50 -17.42 -6.76
C ALA A 403 -15.72 -16.86 -5.56
N LEU A 404 -15.95 -15.59 -5.21
CA LEU A 404 -15.27 -14.99 -4.06
C LEU A 404 -16.00 -15.27 -2.75
N GLY A 405 -17.33 -15.21 -2.75
CA GLY A 405 -18.13 -15.29 -1.53
C GLY A 405 -19.43 -14.50 -1.61
N LYS A 406 -19.87 -13.93 -0.49
CA LYS A 406 -21.01 -13.02 -0.41
C LYS A 406 -20.55 -11.58 -0.12
N ASP A 407 -21.27 -10.59 -0.63
CA ASP A 407 -21.09 -9.22 -0.17
C ASP A 407 -21.70 -9.01 1.23
N ILE A 408 -21.58 -7.79 1.75
CA ILE A 408 -22.14 -7.43 3.06
C ILE A 408 -23.67 -7.51 3.14
N SER A 409 -24.38 -7.62 2.01
CA SER A 409 -25.83 -7.80 1.95
C SER A 409 -26.24 -9.26 1.71
N GLY A 410 -25.26 -10.17 1.59
CA GLY A 410 -25.49 -11.59 1.36
C GLY A 410 -25.59 -12.00 -0.12
N TYR A 411 -25.34 -11.10 -1.07
CA TYR A 411 -25.39 -11.44 -2.49
C TYR A 411 -24.13 -12.18 -2.95
N PRO A 412 -24.25 -13.24 -3.77
CA PRO A 412 -23.10 -13.97 -4.27
C PRO A 412 -22.27 -13.10 -5.21
N VAL A 413 -20.96 -13.04 -4.96
CA VAL A 413 -19.99 -12.26 -5.72
C VAL A 413 -19.15 -13.19 -6.59
N ILE A 414 -19.42 -13.14 -7.89
CA ILE A 414 -18.69 -13.85 -8.93
C ILE A 414 -17.91 -12.83 -9.74
N VAL A 415 -16.63 -13.12 -9.97
CA VAL A 415 -15.70 -12.24 -10.67
C VAL A 415 -15.02 -12.98 -11.83
N ASP A 416 -14.35 -12.25 -12.71
CA ASP A 416 -13.72 -12.80 -13.92
C ASP A 416 -12.22 -12.46 -13.96
N LEU A 417 -11.37 -13.47 -13.76
CA LEU A 417 -9.92 -13.28 -13.76
C LEU A 417 -9.39 -12.78 -15.11
N ALA A 418 -10.05 -13.10 -16.23
CA ALA A 418 -9.63 -12.63 -17.55
C ALA A 418 -9.83 -11.11 -17.72
N LYS A 419 -10.78 -10.53 -16.99
CA LYS A 419 -10.99 -9.07 -16.91
C LYS A 419 -10.08 -8.39 -15.90
N MET A 420 -9.60 -9.10 -14.87
CA MET A 420 -8.71 -8.60 -13.82
C MET A 420 -7.28 -8.28 -14.26
N PRO A 421 -6.85 -8.65 -15.47
CA PRO A 421 -6.11 -9.87 -15.85
C PRO A 421 -5.21 -10.59 -14.83
N HIS A 422 -4.82 -9.95 -13.72
CA HIS A 422 -3.95 -10.52 -12.70
C HIS A 422 -4.48 -10.13 -11.32
N LEU A 423 -4.24 -10.96 -10.32
CA LEU A 423 -4.75 -10.80 -8.97
C LEU A 423 -3.61 -10.89 -7.94
N LEU A 424 -3.55 -9.91 -7.04
CA LEU A 424 -2.72 -9.96 -5.84
C LEU A 424 -3.60 -10.27 -4.62
N VAL A 425 -3.24 -11.30 -3.86
CA VAL A 425 -3.93 -11.70 -2.63
C VAL A 425 -2.97 -11.54 -1.45
N ALA A 426 -3.39 -10.88 -0.38
CA ALA A 426 -2.54 -10.74 0.80
C ALA A 426 -3.33 -10.76 2.11
N GLY A 427 -2.71 -11.26 3.16
CA GLY A 427 -3.32 -11.37 4.49
C GLY A 427 -2.46 -12.13 5.46
N THR A 428 -2.58 -11.87 6.76
CA THR A 428 -1.78 -12.59 7.77
C THR A 428 -2.23 -14.05 7.91
N THR A 429 -1.42 -14.87 8.57
CA THR A 429 -1.79 -16.25 8.91
C THR A 429 -3.14 -16.28 9.66
N GLY A 430 -4.01 -17.23 9.33
CA GLY A 430 -5.36 -17.35 9.93
C GLY A 430 -6.41 -16.37 9.40
N SER A 431 -6.05 -15.45 8.50
CA SER A 431 -7.00 -14.46 7.95
C SER A 431 -7.99 -15.03 6.93
N GLY A 432 -7.72 -16.21 6.37
CA GLY A 432 -8.53 -16.86 5.32
C GLY A 432 -7.89 -16.91 3.93
N LYS A 433 -6.64 -16.45 3.78
CA LYS A 433 -5.89 -16.44 2.50
C LYS A 433 -5.87 -17.81 1.80
N SER A 434 -5.42 -18.87 2.47
CA SER A 434 -5.26 -20.20 1.87
C SER A 434 -6.61 -20.81 1.45
N VAL A 435 -7.63 -20.69 2.33
CA VAL A 435 -9.00 -21.13 2.03
C VAL A 435 -9.56 -20.41 0.80
N CYS A 436 -9.30 -19.11 0.67
CA CYS A 436 -9.69 -18.35 -0.53
C CYS A 436 -9.01 -18.90 -1.79
N ILE A 437 -7.70 -19.16 -1.76
CA ILE A 437 -6.98 -19.72 -2.91
C ILE A 437 -7.60 -21.06 -3.33
N ASN A 438 -7.95 -21.92 -2.36
CA ASN A 438 -8.67 -23.16 -2.63
C ASN A 438 -10.06 -22.90 -3.25
N ALA A 439 -10.82 -21.94 -2.74
CA ALA A 439 -12.10 -21.55 -3.33
C ALA A 439 -11.95 -21.03 -4.78
N LEU A 440 -10.90 -20.26 -5.09
CA LEU A 440 -10.60 -19.79 -6.45
C LEU A 440 -10.23 -20.95 -7.37
N LEU A 441 -9.39 -21.88 -6.90
CA LEU A 441 -9.00 -23.08 -7.64
C LEU A 441 -10.20 -23.96 -7.96
N LEU A 442 -11.00 -24.29 -6.95
CA LEU A 442 -12.21 -25.08 -7.12
C LEU A 442 -13.23 -24.37 -8.02
N SER A 443 -13.32 -23.04 -7.97
CA SER A 443 -14.13 -22.27 -8.93
C SER A 443 -13.70 -22.51 -10.38
N LEU A 444 -12.43 -22.79 -10.65
CA LEU A 444 -11.99 -23.16 -12.00
C LEU A 444 -12.31 -24.63 -12.29
N LEU A 445 -12.01 -25.54 -11.37
CA LEU A 445 -12.19 -26.99 -11.55
C LEU A 445 -13.66 -27.41 -11.72
N TYR A 446 -14.59 -26.72 -11.07
CA TYR A 446 -16.03 -27.00 -11.17
C TYR A 446 -16.68 -26.50 -12.47
N LYS A 447 -15.95 -25.74 -13.29
CA LYS A 447 -16.50 -25.08 -14.48
C LYS A 447 -15.72 -25.31 -15.77
N TYR A 448 -14.42 -25.58 -15.68
CA TYR A 448 -13.54 -25.66 -16.85
C TYR A 448 -12.82 -27.00 -16.91
N THR A 449 -12.72 -27.55 -18.12
CA THR A 449 -11.95 -28.77 -18.39
C THR A 449 -10.47 -28.44 -18.63
N PRO A 450 -9.56 -29.45 -18.65
CA PRO A 450 -8.15 -29.24 -18.98
C PRO A 450 -7.87 -28.69 -20.39
N LYS A 451 -8.88 -28.71 -21.28
CA LYS A 451 -8.82 -28.08 -22.61
C LYS A 451 -9.08 -26.58 -22.55
N ASP A 452 -9.85 -26.15 -21.56
CA ASP A 452 -10.23 -24.75 -21.37
C ASP A 452 -9.21 -24.01 -20.50
N VAL A 453 -8.75 -24.66 -19.42
CA VAL A 453 -7.85 -24.07 -18.42
C VAL A 453 -6.73 -25.04 -18.05
N ARG A 454 -5.52 -24.50 -17.99
CA ARG A 454 -4.30 -25.16 -17.54
C ARG A 454 -3.67 -24.39 -16.38
N LEU A 455 -3.06 -25.11 -15.45
CA LEU A 455 -2.59 -24.58 -14.17
C LEU A 455 -1.08 -24.78 -14.00
N ILE A 456 -0.45 -23.78 -13.40
CA ILE A 456 0.90 -23.87 -12.83
C ILE A 456 0.79 -23.46 -11.37
N LEU A 457 1.08 -24.38 -10.46
CA LEU A 457 0.99 -24.14 -9.02
C LEU A 457 2.39 -24.06 -8.43
N ILE A 458 2.65 -23.00 -7.68
CA ILE A 458 3.94 -22.76 -7.01
C ILE A 458 3.69 -22.71 -5.50
N ASP A 459 4.21 -23.71 -4.79
CA ASP A 459 4.10 -23.87 -3.35
C ASP A 459 5.47 -24.17 -2.74
N PRO A 460 6.22 -23.12 -2.33
CA PRO A 460 7.57 -23.30 -1.78
C PRO A 460 7.58 -24.02 -0.43
N LYS A 461 6.43 -24.20 0.22
CA LYS A 461 6.32 -24.83 1.55
C LYS A 461 5.74 -26.24 1.50
N MET A 462 5.18 -26.67 0.36
CA MET A 462 4.53 -27.97 0.17
C MET A 462 3.30 -28.22 1.06
N LEU A 463 2.68 -27.16 1.59
CA LEU A 463 1.61 -27.28 2.58
C LEU A 463 0.22 -27.09 2.00
N GLU A 464 0.08 -26.21 1.01
CA GLU A 464 -1.22 -25.64 0.66
C GLU A 464 -1.70 -26.15 -0.70
N LEU A 465 -0.80 -26.24 -1.70
CA LEU A 465 -1.17 -26.61 -3.07
C LEU A 465 -0.76 -28.04 -3.45
N SER A 466 -0.05 -28.75 -2.57
CA SER A 466 0.40 -30.13 -2.80
C SER A 466 -0.76 -31.12 -2.98
N VAL A 467 -1.93 -30.83 -2.39
CA VAL A 467 -3.16 -31.61 -2.57
C VAL A 467 -3.62 -31.71 -4.02
N TYR A 468 -3.21 -30.77 -4.89
CA TYR A 468 -3.59 -30.74 -6.30
C TYR A 468 -2.62 -31.48 -7.23
N ALA A 469 -1.62 -32.20 -6.73
CA ALA A 469 -0.51 -32.73 -7.53
C ALA A 469 -0.90 -33.59 -8.74
N ASP A 470 -2.05 -34.26 -8.69
CA ASP A 470 -2.48 -35.24 -9.70
C ASP A 470 -3.64 -34.78 -10.59
N ILE A 471 -4.06 -33.50 -10.50
CA ILE A 471 -5.16 -33.02 -11.34
C ILE A 471 -4.73 -32.89 -12.82
N PRO A 472 -5.62 -33.21 -13.79
CA PRO A 472 -5.27 -33.20 -15.21
C PRO A 472 -5.03 -31.79 -15.77
N HIS A 473 -5.41 -30.74 -15.03
CA HIS A 473 -5.21 -29.34 -15.40
C HIS A 473 -3.76 -28.89 -15.26
N LEU A 474 -2.91 -29.59 -14.50
CA LEU A 474 -1.51 -29.18 -14.31
C LEU A 474 -0.70 -29.27 -15.60
N LEU A 475 0.17 -28.28 -15.84
CA LEU A 475 1.18 -28.28 -16.91
C LEU A 475 2.51 -28.88 -16.47
N ALA A 476 2.77 -28.85 -15.18
CA ALA A 476 3.93 -29.41 -14.52
C ALA A 476 3.51 -29.83 -13.10
N PRO A 477 4.25 -30.73 -12.43
CA PRO A 477 4.05 -31.00 -11.01
C PRO A 477 4.06 -29.69 -10.20
N VAL A 478 3.42 -29.72 -9.02
CA VAL A 478 3.42 -28.57 -8.10
C VAL A 478 4.86 -28.14 -7.83
N VAL A 479 5.18 -26.90 -8.17
CA VAL A 479 6.55 -26.40 -8.17
C VAL A 479 6.92 -25.98 -6.75
N THR A 480 7.90 -26.68 -6.18
CA THR A 480 8.35 -26.47 -4.80
C THR A 480 9.74 -25.84 -4.74
N ASP A 481 10.59 -26.09 -5.75
CA ASP A 481 11.91 -25.46 -5.84
C ASP A 481 11.83 -24.06 -6.46
N MET A 482 12.58 -23.13 -5.86
CA MET A 482 12.55 -21.72 -6.27
C MET A 482 13.19 -21.46 -7.63
N LYS A 483 14.17 -22.26 -8.05
CA LYS A 483 14.78 -22.14 -9.37
C LYS A 483 13.84 -22.68 -10.44
N GLU A 484 13.14 -23.77 -10.15
CA GLU A 484 12.07 -24.28 -11.01
C GLU A 484 10.92 -23.29 -11.14
N ALA A 485 10.54 -22.59 -10.07
CA ALA A 485 9.53 -21.53 -10.12
C ALA A 485 9.93 -20.39 -11.09
N ILE A 486 11.21 -19.99 -11.10
CA ILE A 486 11.73 -19.02 -12.09
C ILE A 486 11.58 -19.59 -13.51
N ASN A 487 11.90 -20.86 -13.72
CA ASN A 487 11.78 -21.51 -15.02
C ASN A 487 10.33 -21.57 -15.47
N ALA A 488 9.37 -21.81 -14.57
CA ALA A 488 7.95 -21.74 -14.86
C ALA A 488 7.53 -20.34 -15.33
N PHE A 489 7.98 -19.27 -14.67
CA PHE A 489 7.74 -17.90 -15.13
C PHE A 489 8.40 -17.61 -16.48
N ARG A 490 9.63 -18.06 -16.72
CA ARG A 490 10.31 -17.92 -18.02
C ARG A 490 9.56 -18.66 -19.12
N TRP A 491 9.07 -19.86 -18.83
CA TRP A 491 8.24 -20.63 -19.75
C TRP A 491 6.94 -19.89 -20.06
N CYS A 492 6.27 -19.30 -19.06
CA CYS A 492 5.08 -18.48 -19.28
C CYS A 492 5.35 -17.30 -20.21
N VAL A 493 6.51 -16.65 -20.08
CA VAL A 493 6.93 -15.57 -20.98
C VAL A 493 7.18 -16.07 -22.40
N ALA A 494 7.84 -17.22 -22.56
CA ALA A 494 8.08 -17.82 -23.87
C ALA A 494 6.76 -18.27 -24.56
N GLU A 495 5.86 -18.90 -23.80
CA GLU A 495 4.53 -19.30 -24.28
C GLU A 495 3.69 -18.07 -24.63
N MET A 496 3.74 -17.00 -23.84
CA MET A 496 3.12 -15.72 -24.17
C MET A 496 3.61 -15.20 -25.52
N GLU A 497 4.92 -15.18 -25.77
CA GLU A 497 5.51 -14.74 -27.05
C GLU A 497 5.11 -15.64 -28.22
N ARG A 498 5.09 -16.97 -28.02
CA ARG A 498 4.60 -17.93 -29.02
C ARG A 498 3.14 -17.63 -29.39
N ARG A 499 2.27 -17.48 -28.40
CA ARG A 499 0.85 -17.15 -28.62
C ARG A 499 0.68 -15.83 -29.35
N TYR A 500 1.48 -14.81 -29.01
CA TYR A 500 1.47 -13.55 -29.74
C TYR A 500 1.84 -13.71 -31.21
N ARG A 501 2.87 -14.50 -31.53
CA ARG A 501 3.24 -14.80 -32.92
C ARG A 501 2.10 -15.49 -33.66
N LEU A 502 1.48 -16.53 -33.08
CA LEU A 502 0.31 -17.20 -33.65
C LEU A 502 -0.85 -16.23 -33.91
N MET A 503 -1.14 -15.36 -32.94
CA MET A 503 -2.22 -14.38 -33.05
C MET A 503 -1.96 -13.36 -34.17
N VAL A 504 -0.73 -12.86 -34.29
CA VAL A 504 -0.32 -11.92 -35.36
C VAL A 504 -0.45 -12.58 -36.73
N THR A 505 0.07 -13.79 -36.90
CA THR A 505 0.02 -14.50 -38.19
C THR A 505 -1.41 -14.83 -38.60
N LEU A 506 -2.30 -15.11 -37.64
CA LEU A 506 -3.72 -15.36 -37.90
C LEU A 506 -4.57 -14.08 -37.92
N GLY A 507 -4.00 -12.89 -37.68
CA GLY A 507 -4.73 -11.62 -37.70
C GLY A 507 -5.76 -11.45 -36.58
N VAL A 508 -5.56 -12.10 -35.43
CA VAL A 508 -6.46 -12.04 -34.27
C VAL A 508 -5.82 -11.26 -33.12
N ARG A 509 -6.64 -10.65 -32.25
CA ARG A 509 -6.16 -9.74 -31.19
C ARG A 509 -5.94 -10.41 -29.82
N ASN A 510 -6.56 -11.56 -29.59
CA ASN A 510 -6.53 -12.26 -28.29
C ASN A 510 -6.81 -13.75 -28.48
N ILE A 511 -6.60 -14.52 -27.40
CA ILE A 511 -6.81 -15.97 -27.36
C ILE A 511 -8.23 -16.39 -27.73
N SER A 512 -9.26 -15.60 -27.34
CA SER A 512 -10.64 -15.92 -27.68
C SER A 512 -10.87 -15.84 -29.20
N GLY A 513 -10.30 -14.83 -29.86
CA GLY A 513 -10.31 -14.71 -31.32
C GLY A 513 -9.52 -15.82 -32.01
N TYR A 514 -8.38 -16.21 -31.43
CA TYR A 514 -7.62 -17.38 -31.91
C TYR A 514 -8.45 -18.66 -31.82
N ASN A 515 -9.03 -18.98 -30.66
CA ASN A 515 -9.82 -20.20 -30.45
C ASN A 515 -11.05 -20.22 -31.37
N HIS A 516 -11.74 -19.08 -31.54
CA HIS A 516 -12.86 -19.00 -32.46
C HIS A 516 -12.47 -19.33 -33.89
N LYS A 517 -11.33 -18.82 -34.37
CA LYS A 517 -10.85 -19.06 -35.73
C LYS A 517 -10.44 -20.52 -35.95
N VAL A 518 -9.78 -21.13 -34.97
CA VAL A 518 -9.43 -22.56 -35.01
C VAL A 518 -10.69 -23.44 -35.00
N HIS A 519 -11.65 -23.13 -34.13
CA HIS A 519 -12.92 -23.84 -34.04
C HIS A 519 -13.72 -23.75 -35.35
N GLU A 520 -13.82 -22.57 -35.94
CA GLU A 520 -14.51 -22.33 -37.21
C GLU A 520 -13.86 -23.11 -38.35
N ALA A 521 -12.53 -23.14 -38.42
CA ALA A 521 -11.79 -23.90 -39.43
C ALA A 521 -12.02 -25.41 -39.30
N LYS A 522 -11.99 -25.92 -38.06
CA LYS A 522 -12.23 -27.34 -37.75
C LYS A 522 -13.66 -27.77 -38.08
N THR A 523 -14.65 -26.94 -37.73
CA THR A 523 -16.07 -27.20 -38.05
C THR A 523 -16.37 -27.14 -39.54
N LYS A 524 -15.61 -26.37 -40.32
CA LYS A 524 -15.67 -26.33 -41.79
C LYS A 524 -14.90 -27.48 -42.48
N GLY A 525 -14.24 -28.36 -41.72
CA GLY A 525 -13.46 -29.49 -42.26
C GLY A 525 -12.13 -29.09 -42.89
N ALA A 526 -11.64 -27.87 -42.64
CA ALA A 526 -10.38 -27.36 -43.15
C ALA A 526 -9.50 -26.87 -41.98
N PRO A 527 -8.87 -27.78 -41.21
CA PRO A 527 -8.09 -27.42 -40.04
C PRO A 527 -6.91 -26.51 -40.42
N LEU A 528 -6.63 -25.51 -39.59
CA LEU A 528 -5.48 -24.63 -39.77
C LEU A 528 -4.21 -25.35 -39.36
N LEU A 529 -3.15 -25.24 -40.15
CA LEU A 529 -1.83 -25.75 -39.81
C LEU A 529 -1.01 -24.68 -39.09
N ASP A 530 -0.04 -25.09 -38.25
CA ASP A 530 0.82 -24.15 -37.52
C ASP A 530 1.63 -23.28 -38.48
N PRO A 531 1.36 -21.96 -38.55
CA PRO A 531 2.02 -21.08 -39.50
C PRO A 531 3.41 -20.64 -39.02
N LEU A 532 3.84 -21.05 -37.82
CA LEU A 532 5.19 -20.80 -37.31
C LEU A 532 6.17 -21.91 -37.67
N TRP A 533 5.68 -23.04 -38.18
CA TRP A 533 6.50 -24.14 -38.69
C TRP A 533 7.33 -23.68 -39.89
N GLN A 534 8.61 -24.06 -39.92
CA GLN A 534 9.55 -23.72 -41.00
C GLN A 534 10.08 -25.00 -41.67
N ASP A 535 10.49 -24.90 -42.93
CA ASP A 535 10.93 -26.06 -43.73
C ASP A 535 12.13 -26.83 -43.14
N HIS A 536 12.86 -26.25 -42.18
CA HIS A 536 13.96 -26.91 -41.47
C HIS A 536 13.52 -27.61 -40.17
N ASP A 537 12.26 -27.45 -39.76
CA ASP A 537 11.70 -28.16 -38.60
C ASP A 537 11.42 -29.62 -38.98
N MET A 538 11.70 -30.53 -38.06
CA MET A 538 11.50 -31.97 -38.29
C MET A 538 10.01 -32.32 -38.23
N GLY A 539 9.47 -32.92 -39.30
CA GLY A 539 8.09 -33.42 -39.36
C GLY A 539 7.18 -32.58 -40.27
N ALA A 540 5.90 -32.93 -40.33
CA ALA A 540 4.88 -32.13 -41.02
C ALA A 540 4.32 -31.04 -40.09
N PRO A 541 3.86 -29.90 -40.62
CA PRO A 541 3.21 -28.87 -39.81
C PRO A 541 1.99 -29.45 -39.09
N GLU A 542 1.93 -29.25 -37.77
CA GLU A 542 0.84 -29.78 -36.93
C GLU A 542 -0.46 -28.98 -37.13
N GLU A 543 -1.60 -29.64 -36.96
CA GLU A 543 -2.90 -28.97 -36.91
C GLU A 543 -3.02 -28.11 -35.64
N LEU A 544 -3.39 -26.85 -35.80
CA LEU A 544 -3.64 -25.95 -34.69
C LEU A 544 -4.83 -26.44 -33.86
N GLN A 545 -4.61 -26.46 -32.55
CA GLN A 545 -5.64 -26.73 -31.56
C GLN A 545 -6.04 -25.45 -30.85
N GLU A 546 -7.24 -25.45 -30.26
CA GLU A 546 -7.66 -24.40 -29.34
C GLU A 546 -6.71 -24.34 -28.15
N LEU A 547 -6.32 -23.13 -27.76
CA LEU A 547 -5.38 -22.90 -26.67
C LEU A 547 -6.14 -22.74 -25.34
N PRO A 548 -5.72 -23.43 -24.28
CA PRO A 548 -6.28 -23.22 -22.95
C PRO A 548 -5.81 -21.88 -22.39
N TYR A 549 -6.63 -21.26 -21.54
CA TYR A 549 -6.15 -20.24 -20.62
C TYR A 549 -5.15 -20.86 -19.65
N ILE A 550 -4.11 -20.11 -19.29
CA ILE A 550 -3.11 -20.56 -18.31
C ILE A 550 -3.25 -19.69 -17.07
N VAL A 551 -3.45 -20.32 -15.90
CA VAL A 551 -3.46 -19.61 -14.61
C VAL A 551 -2.27 -20.08 -13.78
N VAL A 552 -1.40 -19.14 -13.45
CA VAL A 552 -0.25 -19.37 -12.58
C VAL A 552 -0.61 -18.88 -11.18
N ILE A 553 -0.53 -19.77 -10.20
CA ILE A 553 -0.89 -19.49 -8.81
C ILE A 553 0.34 -19.71 -7.93
N ALA A 554 0.75 -18.68 -7.20
CA ALA A 554 1.83 -18.77 -6.23
C ALA A 554 1.30 -18.46 -4.83
N ASP A 555 1.30 -19.42 -3.91
CA ASP A 555 0.72 -19.24 -2.57
C ASP A 555 1.52 -18.23 -1.71
N GLU A 556 2.84 -18.29 -1.77
CA GLU A 556 3.73 -17.39 -1.04
C GLU A 556 4.86 -16.89 -1.94
N TYR A 557 4.54 -15.94 -2.81
CA TYR A 557 5.54 -15.41 -3.74
C TYR A 557 6.63 -14.58 -3.03
N ALA A 558 6.42 -14.15 -1.78
CA ALA A 558 7.42 -13.45 -0.99
C ALA A 558 8.69 -14.29 -0.79
N ASP A 559 8.53 -15.61 -0.61
CA ASP A 559 9.69 -16.48 -0.43
C ASP A 559 10.57 -16.45 -1.70
N MET A 560 9.96 -16.35 -2.90
CA MET A 560 10.70 -16.22 -4.16
C MET A 560 11.41 -14.88 -4.27
N MET A 561 10.73 -13.80 -3.87
CA MET A 561 11.31 -12.46 -3.82
C MET A 561 12.50 -12.39 -2.86
N MET A 562 12.47 -13.13 -1.75
CA MET A 562 13.56 -13.12 -0.77
C MET A 562 14.76 -13.97 -1.18
N VAL A 563 14.54 -15.08 -1.89
CA VAL A 563 15.62 -15.98 -2.32
C VAL A 563 16.28 -15.49 -3.61
N VAL A 564 15.47 -15.04 -4.57
CA VAL A 564 15.94 -14.72 -5.93
C VAL A 564 15.99 -13.22 -6.18
N GLY A 565 15.12 -12.44 -5.53
CA GLY A 565 15.08 -10.99 -5.66
C GLY A 565 14.54 -10.53 -7.02
N LYS A 566 15.22 -9.52 -7.57
CA LYS A 566 14.77 -8.69 -8.69
C LYS A 566 14.40 -9.46 -9.98
N LYS A 567 15.04 -10.60 -10.24
CA LYS A 567 14.73 -11.40 -11.45
C LYS A 567 13.29 -11.93 -11.46
N VAL A 568 12.74 -12.29 -10.31
CA VAL A 568 11.35 -12.77 -10.19
C VAL A 568 10.39 -11.60 -10.43
N GLU A 569 10.68 -10.44 -9.84
CA GLU A 569 9.93 -9.20 -10.05
C GLU A 569 9.86 -8.80 -11.53
N GLU A 570 10.99 -8.82 -12.23
CA GLU A 570 11.07 -8.50 -13.66
C GLU A 570 10.23 -9.46 -14.52
N LEU A 571 10.25 -10.76 -14.21
CA LEU A 571 9.44 -11.76 -14.92
C LEU A 571 7.94 -11.58 -14.65
N ILE A 572 7.56 -11.39 -13.38
CA ILE A 572 6.17 -11.12 -12.99
C ILE A 572 5.66 -9.86 -13.69
N ALA A 573 6.44 -8.77 -13.67
CA ALA A 573 6.08 -7.53 -14.33
C ALA A 573 5.92 -7.71 -15.84
N ARG A 574 6.84 -8.45 -16.48
CA ARG A 574 6.77 -8.73 -17.93
C ARG A 574 5.53 -9.52 -18.31
N ILE A 575 5.17 -10.54 -17.53
CA ILE A 575 3.94 -11.30 -17.72
C ILE A 575 2.74 -10.36 -17.51
N ALA A 576 2.66 -9.69 -16.36
CA ALA A 576 1.52 -8.87 -15.99
C ALA A 576 1.21 -7.74 -17.00
N GLN A 577 2.23 -7.23 -17.69
CA GLN A 577 2.08 -6.20 -18.72
C GLN A 577 1.47 -6.69 -20.04
N LYS A 578 1.70 -7.95 -20.43
CA LYS A 578 1.45 -8.42 -21.80
C LYS A 578 0.60 -9.69 -21.87
N ALA A 579 0.48 -10.45 -20.80
CA ALA A 579 -0.09 -11.80 -20.82
C ALA A 579 -1.61 -11.86 -21.03
N ARG A 580 -2.35 -10.77 -20.73
CA ARG A 580 -3.82 -10.71 -20.83
C ARG A 580 -4.35 -11.20 -22.18
N ALA A 581 -3.80 -10.71 -23.30
CA ALA A 581 -4.29 -11.07 -24.62
C ALA A 581 -3.93 -12.52 -25.00
N ALA A 582 -2.79 -13.01 -24.51
CA ALA A 582 -2.34 -14.39 -24.68
C ALA A 582 -3.09 -15.40 -23.79
N GLY A 583 -3.98 -14.93 -22.90
CA GLY A 583 -4.75 -15.79 -22.01
C GLY A 583 -3.93 -16.40 -20.88
N ILE A 584 -2.86 -15.72 -20.44
CA ILE A 584 -2.05 -16.14 -19.30
C ILE A 584 -2.30 -15.17 -18.13
N HIS A 585 -2.64 -15.72 -16.97
CA HIS A 585 -3.11 -14.98 -15.80
C HIS A 585 -2.31 -15.37 -14.56
N LEU A 586 -2.15 -14.42 -13.64
CA LEU A 586 -1.37 -14.60 -12.41
C LEU A 586 -2.29 -14.39 -11.21
N ILE A 587 -2.20 -15.30 -10.24
CA ILE A 587 -2.72 -15.12 -8.88
C ILE A 587 -1.51 -15.22 -7.95
N LEU A 588 -1.08 -14.09 -7.40
CA LEU A 588 0.07 -14.02 -6.50
C LEU A 588 -0.44 -13.78 -5.09
N ALA A 589 -0.12 -14.71 -4.19
CA ALA A 589 -0.52 -14.62 -2.80
C ALA A 589 0.68 -14.42 -1.88
N THR A 590 0.48 -13.69 -0.78
CA THR A 590 1.52 -13.52 0.25
C THR A 590 0.95 -13.31 1.64
N GLN A 591 1.62 -13.87 2.65
CA GLN A 591 1.38 -13.55 4.05
C GLN A 591 2.25 -12.41 4.59
N ARG A 592 3.15 -11.87 3.76
CA ARG A 592 4.09 -10.79 4.10
C ARG A 592 3.79 -9.54 3.27
N PRO A 593 2.76 -8.76 3.62
CA PRO A 593 2.38 -7.54 2.91
C PRO A 593 3.32 -6.36 3.20
N SER A 594 4.63 -6.55 3.01
CA SER A 594 5.65 -5.51 3.14
C SER A 594 5.94 -4.84 1.79
N VAL A 595 6.51 -3.63 1.83
CA VAL A 595 6.87 -2.86 0.63
C VAL A 595 7.95 -3.56 -0.20
N ASP A 596 8.78 -4.40 0.44
CA ASP A 596 9.82 -5.19 -0.22
C ASP A 596 9.26 -6.37 -1.02
N VAL A 597 8.07 -6.85 -0.66
CA VAL A 597 7.38 -7.95 -1.35
C VAL A 597 6.38 -7.38 -2.36
N VAL A 598 5.47 -6.52 -1.90
CA VAL A 598 4.46 -5.85 -2.72
C VAL A 598 5.02 -4.52 -3.19
N THR A 599 5.99 -4.59 -4.10
CA THR A 599 6.70 -3.43 -4.60
C THR A 599 5.81 -2.54 -5.48
N GLY A 600 6.29 -1.33 -5.79
CA GLY A 600 5.63 -0.43 -6.74
C GLY A 600 5.50 -1.05 -8.15
N LEU A 601 6.47 -1.85 -8.60
CA LEU A 601 6.41 -2.51 -9.91
C LEU A 601 5.34 -3.61 -9.95
N ILE A 602 5.22 -4.41 -8.89
CA ILE A 602 4.15 -5.41 -8.79
C ILE A 602 2.78 -4.72 -8.79
N LYS A 603 2.61 -3.67 -7.97
CA LYS A 603 1.35 -2.93 -7.89
C LYS A 603 0.95 -2.23 -9.17
N ALA A 604 1.92 -1.69 -9.91
CA ALA A 604 1.67 -0.98 -11.17
C ALA A 604 1.11 -1.90 -12.26
N ASN A 605 1.44 -3.21 -12.22
CA ASN A 605 1.03 -4.16 -13.25
C ASN A 605 -0.08 -5.12 -12.79
N ILE A 606 -0.37 -5.19 -11.49
CA ILE A 606 -1.45 -6.01 -10.91
C ILE A 606 -2.46 -5.07 -10.21
N PRO A 607 -3.45 -4.55 -10.96
CA PRO A 607 -4.40 -3.57 -10.44
C PRO A 607 -5.48 -4.18 -9.53
N THR A 608 -5.80 -5.46 -9.72
CA THR A 608 -6.83 -6.13 -8.93
C THR A 608 -6.24 -6.73 -7.67
N ARG A 609 -6.87 -6.45 -6.51
CA ARG A 609 -6.30 -6.83 -5.21
C ARG A 609 -7.36 -7.38 -4.27
N ILE A 610 -6.97 -8.38 -3.48
CA ILE A 610 -7.73 -8.89 -2.35
C ILE A 610 -6.85 -8.76 -1.12
N ALA A 611 -7.33 -8.01 -0.13
CA ALA A 611 -6.71 -7.95 1.18
C ALA A 611 -7.62 -8.63 2.21
N PHE A 612 -7.14 -9.72 2.80
CA PHE A 612 -7.68 -10.27 4.04
C PHE A 612 -7.21 -9.45 5.23
N GLN A 613 -7.62 -9.86 6.44
CA GLN A 613 -7.17 -9.23 7.68
C GLN A 613 -5.65 -9.11 7.74
N VAL A 614 -5.18 -7.91 8.10
CA VAL A 614 -3.77 -7.58 8.30
C VAL A 614 -3.54 -6.91 9.65
N SER A 615 -2.30 -6.93 10.11
CA SER A 615 -1.94 -6.42 11.45
C SER A 615 -2.02 -4.91 11.59
N SER A 616 -1.84 -4.15 10.50
CA SER A 616 -1.70 -2.69 10.58
C SER A 616 -2.27 -1.93 9.38
N LYS A 617 -2.53 -0.63 9.60
CA LYS A 617 -2.88 0.34 8.53
C LYS A 617 -1.79 0.44 7.46
N ILE A 618 -0.53 0.20 7.82
CA ILE A 618 0.59 0.25 6.87
C ILE A 618 0.48 -0.94 5.92
N ASP A 619 0.28 -2.14 6.46
CA ASP A 619 0.10 -3.36 5.66
C ASP A 619 -1.13 -3.25 4.73
N SER A 620 -2.23 -2.68 5.23
CA SER A 620 -3.42 -2.41 4.41
C SER A 620 -3.08 -1.49 3.23
N ARG A 621 -2.33 -0.40 3.47
CA ARG A 621 -1.90 0.53 2.41
C ARG A 621 -0.88 -0.10 1.46
N THR A 622 -0.03 -0.98 1.95
CA THR A 622 0.91 -1.71 1.10
C THR A 622 0.16 -2.52 0.05
N ILE A 623 -0.97 -3.14 0.41
CA ILE A 623 -1.78 -3.96 -0.51
C ILE A 623 -2.75 -3.09 -1.31
N LEU A 624 -3.64 -2.35 -0.65
CA LEU A 624 -4.79 -1.69 -1.28
C LEU A 624 -4.52 -0.23 -1.70
N ASP A 625 -3.37 0.33 -1.34
CA ASP A 625 -3.10 1.79 -1.37
C ASP A 625 -4.00 2.61 -0.42
N GLN A 626 -4.76 1.94 0.45
CA GLN A 626 -5.65 2.55 1.44
C GLN A 626 -5.76 1.70 2.72
N SER A 627 -6.23 2.32 3.81
CA SER A 627 -6.57 1.62 5.06
C SER A 627 -7.91 0.88 4.97
N GLY A 628 -8.13 -0.05 5.89
CA GLY A 628 -9.41 -0.76 6.09
C GLY A 628 -9.24 -2.27 6.26
N ALA A 629 -8.18 -2.88 5.72
CA ALA A 629 -7.96 -4.31 5.86
C ALA A 629 -7.59 -4.70 7.30
N GLU A 630 -7.02 -3.78 8.08
CA GLU A 630 -6.73 -3.99 9.50
C GLU A 630 -7.98 -4.04 10.39
N GLN A 631 -9.15 -3.64 9.85
CA GLN A 631 -10.43 -3.65 10.55
C GLN A 631 -11.25 -4.92 10.27
N LEU A 632 -10.78 -5.76 9.34
CA LEU A 632 -11.45 -7.01 8.99
C LEU A 632 -11.45 -8.00 10.15
N LEU A 633 -12.35 -8.98 10.07
CA LEU A 633 -12.66 -9.89 11.17
C LEU A 633 -11.85 -11.20 11.16
N GLY A 634 -11.01 -11.41 10.13
CA GLY A 634 -10.35 -12.68 9.86
C GLY A 634 -11.32 -13.70 9.24
N PHE A 635 -10.93 -14.98 9.24
CA PHE A 635 -11.78 -16.10 8.81
C PHE A 635 -12.48 -15.91 7.45
N GLY A 636 -11.78 -15.37 6.45
CA GLY A 636 -12.31 -15.19 5.10
C GLY A 636 -12.93 -13.82 4.83
N ASP A 637 -13.04 -12.94 5.83
CA ASP A 637 -13.45 -11.54 5.62
C ASP A 637 -12.36 -10.77 4.87
N MET A 638 -12.71 -10.16 3.73
CA MET A 638 -11.77 -9.53 2.81
C MET A 638 -12.28 -8.22 2.22
N LEU A 639 -11.34 -7.39 1.77
CA LEU A 639 -11.57 -6.26 0.88
C LEU A 639 -11.09 -6.60 -0.52
N TYR A 640 -12.02 -6.57 -1.47
CA TYR A 640 -11.77 -6.75 -2.89
C TYR A 640 -11.73 -5.40 -3.60
N LEU A 641 -10.60 -5.08 -4.23
CA LEU A 641 -10.41 -3.90 -5.05
C LEU A 641 -10.45 -4.30 -6.54
N PRO A 642 -11.56 -4.06 -7.25
CA PRO A 642 -11.66 -4.36 -8.68
C PRO A 642 -10.79 -3.42 -9.53
N PRO A 643 -10.41 -3.83 -10.75
CA PRO A 643 -9.60 -2.99 -11.62
C PRO A 643 -10.36 -1.72 -12.03
N GLY A 644 -9.69 -0.57 -11.96
CA GLY A 644 -10.28 0.72 -12.34
C GLY A 644 -11.24 1.33 -11.32
N SER A 645 -11.47 0.69 -10.17
CA SER A 645 -12.19 1.28 -9.03
C SER A 645 -11.19 1.85 -8.02
N GLY A 646 -11.54 2.99 -7.40
CA GLY A 646 -10.80 3.54 -6.26
C GLY A 646 -11.35 3.09 -4.90
N ILE A 647 -12.45 2.34 -4.85
CA ILE A 647 -13.12 1.94 -3.61
C ILE A 647 -13.21 0.41 -3.56
N PRO A 648 -12.67 -0.24 -2.51
CA PRO A 648 -12.79 -1.67 -2.32
C PRO A 648 -14.16 -2.04 -1.75
N VAL A 649 -14.64 -3.19 -2.18
CA VAL A 649 -15.88 -3.81 -1.73
C VAL A 649 -15.54 -4.87 -0.69
N ARG A 650 -16.26 -4.89 0.43
CA ARG A 650 -16.11 -5.92 1.44
C ARG A 650 -16.85 -7.19 1.01
N ILE A 651 -16.17 -8.32 1.11
CA ILE A 651 -16.67 -9.64 0.75
C ILE A 651 -16.37 -10.61 1.89
N HIS A 652 -17.33 -11.47 2.20
CA HIS A 652 -17.18 -12.58 3.12
C HIS A 652 -16.90 -13.84 2.30
N GLY A 653 -15.65 -14.31 2.39
CA GLY A 653 -15.10 -15.33 1.53
C GLY A 653 -15.81 -16.66 1.60
N SER A 654 -15.90 -17.34 0.46
CA SER A 654 -16.33 -18.73 0.39
C SER A 654 -15.41 -19.62 1.21
N PHE A 655 -16.01 -20.37 2.12
CA PHE A 655 -15.37 -21.36 2.96
C PHE A 655 -15.46 -22.73 2.31
N VAL A 656 -14.32 -23.41 2.31
CA VAL A 656 -14.16 -24.80 1.87
C VAL A 656 -13.22 -25.49 2.85
N VAL A 657 -13.56 -26.70 3.28
CA VAL A 657 -12.69 -27.50 4.15
C VAL A 657 -11.71 -28.35 3.33
N ASP A 658 -10.57 -28.72 3.91
CA ASP A 658 -9.56 -29.51 3.20
C ASP A 658 -10.11 -30.85 2.68
N GLU A 659 -11.03 -31.49 3.43
CA GLU A 659 -11.71 -32.71 2.99
C GLU A 659 -12.59 -32.51 1.75
N GLU A 660 -13.14 -31.31 1.53
CA GLU A 660 -13.87 -30.96 0.29
C GLU A 660 -12.91 -30.72 -0.88
N VAL A 661 -11.65 -30.35 -0.61
CA VAL A 661 -10.61 -30.17 -1.64
C VAL A 661 -10.05 -31.52 -2.10
N HIS A 662 -9.92 -32.48 -1.18
CA HIS A 662 -9.44 -33.83 -1.49
C HIS A 662 -10.49 -34.69 -2.24
N ARG A 663 -11.77 -34.44 -1.98
CA ARG A 663 -12.90 -35.06 -2.70
C ARG A 663 -12.98 -34.52 -4.13
#